data_AF-A0A1J4KCP2-F1
#
_entry.id   AF-A0A1J4KCP2-F1
#
_cell.length_a   1.000
_cell.length_b   1.000
_cell.length_c   1.000
_cell.angle_alpha   90.00
_cell.angle_beta   90.00
_cell.angle_gamma   90.00
#
_symmetry.space_group_name_H-M   'P 1'
#
loop_
_entity.id
_entity.type
_entity.pdbx_description
1 polymer ?
#
loop_
_entity_poly.entity_id
_entity_poly.type
_entity_poly.pdbx_seq_one_letter_code
_entity_poly.pdbx_strand_id
1 'polypeptide(L)'
;MTQIYKNKVLAEYSREELEEEFLKNCEILDSRAAQIIQLEQKAQYLSSRLSRLTQDMDDPNKSRNRFTGSQAPSAYHQSQMNVRDLQNQIGTFQRELGQRQVQRDNIARQVKYFKSLQNFSTFRAKSVKSSSRNQITTRLIREDIQRAVEQLFNKKTVPQMNNRLLATIAVLKGDYKAAEAPLHSLMKSIGESVSLYECLERRKQLRDRESKISQLSNKLEELKQRYNDLLQRQKEQIDQYQSEADQNKQRNQEVINLQREKETKEMEAAKTAELKIVADGLRSEIELLENQKAKLQGDNNERQMRVQTQVQDALSQLRLEIQELEDKSKSVREQNTSLEKQTHDLEQARVDAIKRRSEAEEHFKKLQVDYKSVLGTFNKMVENSEADPFDDQRFVVFLTQMATKQWDPEHVKNLSEEIEKLTATLQGLKDKIAKYESAEAQMNKRISSKRDEISALETQLRALANDLGQNSSEDAREKPQYTEGAHHIRFTDEDKSKIGDDQTAIIIMFRDFKLSPSFIGKKPSQIFLVVDFLEHKSMTTKFVDPNDESFDSSIFFVCKNDFILRAYLEKSAVPVQLCRSRDDQVTEAGQTELNLLPFLDNCLEFSSTVKIWNETGKAVGKVTFEAALYSPLQQQ
;
A
#
# COMPACT_ATOMS: atom_id res chain seq x y z
N MET A 1 114.81 -2.57 28.54
CA MET A 1 114.41 -3.11 27.22
C MET A 1 112.95 -3.49 27.28
N THR A 2 112.09 -2.62 26.74
CA THR A 2 110.64 -2.73 26.69
C THR A 2 110.22 -3.43 25.40
N GLN A 3 109.60 -4.62 25.50
CA GLN A 3 109.00 -5.30 24.35
C GLN A 3 107.53 -4.90 24.20
N ILE A 4 107.24 -4.49 22.97
CA ILE A 4 106.03 -3.86 22.48
C ILE A 4 104.92 -4.92 22.33
N TYR A 5 103.79 -4.69 23.00
CA TYR A 5 102.52 -5.33 22.67
C TYR A 5 102.02 -4.79 21.32
N LYS A 6 102.18 -5.58 20.24
CA LYS A 6 101.52 -5.32 18.95
C LYS A 6 100.35 -6.29 18.78
N ASN A 7 99.15 -5.72 18.77
CA ASN A 7 97.89 -6.15 18.12
C ASN A 7 97.74 -7.62 17.74
N LYS A 8 97.01 -8.39 18.56
CA LYS A 8 96.49 -9.74 18.23
C LYS A 8 95.11 -9.76 17.55
N VAL A 9 94.53 -8.60 17.20
CA VAL A 9 93.22 -8.54 16.51
C VAL A 9 93.36 -8.46 14.98
N LEU A 10 94.58 -8.25 14.46
CA LEU A 10 94.86 -8.17 13.01
C LEU A 10 95.24 -9.53 12.36
N ALA A 11 95.17 -10.64 13.09
CA ALA A 11 95.69 -11.93 12.59
C ALA A 11 94.65 -12.81 11.88
N GLU A 12 93.35 -12.47 11.91
CA GLU A 12 92.29 -13.31 11.35
C GLU A 12 91.55 -12.68 10.16
N TYR A 13 91.79 -11.41 9.86
CA TYR A 13 91.23 -10.73 8.69
C TYR A 13 92.33 -9.96 7.95
N SER A 14 92.41 -10.14 6.64
CA SER A 14 93.30 -9.35 5.79
C SER A 14 92.87 -7.86 5.81
N ARG A 15 93.80 -6.96 5.48
CA ARG A 15 93.48 -5.54 5.40
C ARG A 15 92.34 -5.26 4.40
N GLU A 16 92.30 -6.01 3.30
CA GLU A 16 91.23 -5.93 2.30
C GLU A 16 89.88 -6.37 2.88
N GLU A 17 89.83 -7.45 3.67
CA GLU A 17 88.59 -7.91 4.31
C GLU A 17 88.06 -6.92 5.36
N LEU A 18 88.96 -6.24 6.09
CA LEU A 18 88.58 -5.18 7.03
C LEU A 18 88.11 -3.91 6.31
N GLU A 19 88.72 -3.55 5.19
CA GLU A 19 88.28 -2.43 4.35
C GLU A 19 86.92 -2.74 3.69
N GLU A 20 86.66 -3.98 3.29
CA GLU A 20 85.38 -4.44 2.73
C GLU A 20 84.27 -4.49 3.80
N GLU A 21 84.55 -5.01 5.01
CA GLU A 21 83.62 -4.92 6.15
C GLU A 21 83.36 -3.46 6.58
N PHE A 22 84.36 -2.60 6.52
CA PHE A 22 84.19 -1.17 6.82
C PHE A 22 83.28 -0.49 5.79
N LEU A 23 83.50 -0.73 4.49
CA LEU A 23 82.66 -0.21 3.42
C LEU A 23 81.22 -0.74 3.53
N LYS A 24 81.04 -2.03 3.79
CA LYS A 24 79.74 -2.66 3.99
C LYS A 24 78.99 -2.08 5.20
N ASN A 25 79.70 -1.82 6.29
CA ASN A 25 79.11 -1.15 7.45
C ASN A 25 78.76 0.31 7.17
N CYS A 26 79.55 1.02 6.35
CA CYS A 26 79.21 2.37 5.86
C CYS A 26 77.96 2.35 4.97
N GLU A 27 77.83 1.41 4.04
CA GLU A 27 76.63 1.24 3.20
C GLU A 27 75.39 0.90 4.04
N ILE A 28 75.53 0.04 5.05
CA ILE A 28 74.45 -0.25 5.99
C ILE A 28 74.08 1.02 6.77
N LEU A 29 75.05 1.81 7.22
CA LEU A 29 74.80 3.09 7.90
C LEU A 29 74.09 4.09 7.00
N ASP A 30 74.51 4.23 5.74
CA ASP A 30 73.89 5.13 4.77
C ASP A 30 72.47 4.69 4.42
N SER A 31 72.23 3.38 4.27
CA SER A 31 70.87 2.85 4.07
C SER A 31 69.96 3.11 5.28
N ARG A 32 70.50 3.02 6.50
CA ARG A 32 69.77 3.30 7.74
C ARG A 32 69.52 4.79 7.89
N ALA A 33 70.48 5.65 7.53
CA ALA A 33 70.31 7.09 7.51
C ALA A 33 69.22 7.50 6.50
N ALA A 34 69.22 6.91 5.29
CA ALA A 34 68.18 7.11 4.30
C ALA A 34 66.79 6.66 4.81
N GLN A 35 66.72 5.51 5.49
CA GLN A 35 65.47 5.05 6.13
C GLN A 35 65.00 6.00 7.23
N ILE A 36 65.90 6.53 8.06
CA ILE A 36 65.55 7.50 9.10
C ILE A 36 64.98 8.77 8.47
N ILE A 37 65.62 9.31 7.43
CA ILE A 37 65.12 10.49 6.71
C ILE A 37 63.72 10.23 6.11
N GLN A 38 63.50 9.06 5.50
CA GLN A 38 62.17 8.69 4.98
C GLN A 38 61.11 8.59 6.09
N LEU A 39 61.48 8.04 7.25
CA LEU A 39 60.59 7.94 8.40
C LEU A 39 60.29 9.32 9.00
N GLU A 40 61.27 10.21 9.07
CA GLU A 40 61.09 11.60 9.52
C GLU A 40 60.18 12.40 8.57
N GLN A 41 60.37 12.28 7.26
CA GLN A 41 59.48 12.89 6.26
C GLN A 41 58.06 12.35 6.39
N LYS A 42 57.90 11.04 6.60
CA LYS A 42 56.58 10.41 6.81
C LYS A 42 55.94 10.86 8.13
N ALA A 43 56.72 11.01 9.19
CA ALA A 43 56.26 11.52 10.48
C ALA A 43 55.83 13.00 10.37
N GLN A 44 56.58 13.85 9.67
CA GLN A 44 56.21 15.25 9.41
C GLN A 44 54.94 15.33 8.55
N TYR A 45 54.82 14.51 7.51
CA TYR A 45 53.61 14.43 6.69
C TYR A 45 52.39 14.03 7.53
N LEU A 46 52.52 12.98 8.35
CA LEU A 46 51.44 12.55 9.24
C LEU A 46 51.11 13.60 10.29
N SER A 47 52.11 14.25 10.90
CA SER A 47 51.90 15.32 11.88
C SER A 47 51.18 16.52 11.26
N SER A 48 51.55 16.94 10.05
CA SER A 48 50.87 18.03 9.34
C SER A 48 49.42 17.67 8.97
N ARG A 49 49.17 16.41 8.58
CA ARG A 49 47.82 15.91 8.29
C ARG A 49 46.96 15.80 9.54
N LEU A 50 47.55 15.39 10.66
CA LEU A 50 46.88 15.30 11.96
C LEU A 50 46.53 16.71 12.46
N SER A 51 47.46 17.67 12.34
CA SER A 51 47.19 19.08 12.67
C SER A 51 46.06 19.68 11.84
N ARG A 52 45.96 19.35 10.54
CA ARG A 52 44.83 19.77 9.67
C ARG A 52 43.51 19.10 10.09
N LEU A 53 43.55 17.82 10.44
CA LEU A 53 42.37 17.08 10.94
C LEU A 53 41.89 17.63 12.28
N THR A 54 42.80 18.00 13.19
CA THR A 54 42.44 18.66 14.46
C THR A 54 41.84 20.04 14.20
N GLN A 55 42.43 20.83 13.30
CA GLN A 55 41.90 22.14 12.90
C GLN A 55 40.52 22.04 12.20
N ASP A 56 40.28 21.00 11.41
CA ASP A 56 38.97 20.72 10.80
C ASP A 56 37.95 20.15 11.82
N MET A 57 38.40 19.57 12.94
CA MET A 57 37.53 19.12 14.03
C MET A 57 37.13 20.25 14.98
N ASP A 58 37.99 21.25 15.17
CA ASP A 58 37.78 22.38 16.07
C ASP A 58 37.02 23.56 15.43
N ASP A 59 36.69 23.49 14.13
CA ASP A 59 35.92 24.52 13.40
C ASP A 59 34.41 24.22 13.45
N PRO A 60 33.61 24.92 14.29
CA PRO A 60 32.21 24.57 14.55
C PRO A 60 31.25 24.88 13.39
N ASN A 61 31.73 25.55 12.32
CA ASN A 61 30.91 25.96 11.18
C ASN A 61 31.07 25.08 9.93
N LYS A 62 31.97 24.09 9.92
CA LYS A 62 32.06 23.11 8.83
C LYS A 62 31.16 21.91 9.12
N SER A 63 30.05 21.82 8.40
CA SER A 63 29.25 20.60 8.34
C SER A 63 30.15 19.42 7.97
N ARG A 64 30.23 18.40 8.84
CA ARG A 64 30.86 17.10 8.53
C ARG A 64 30.34 16.62 7.19
N ASN A 65 31.15 16.72 6.14
CA ASN A 65 30.83 16.18 4.83
C ASN A 65 30.57 14.69 4.99
N ARG A 66 29.29 14.30 4.91
CA ARG A 66 28.86 12.92 4.83
C ARG A 66 29.51 12.31 3.60
N PHE A 67 30.04 11.10 3.79
CA PHE A 67 30.59 10.24 2.74
C PHE A 67 29.65 10.21 1.54
N THR A 68 30.00 10.91 0.46
CA THR A 68 29.19 10.94 -0.77
C THR A 68 29.41 9.65 -1.54
N GLY A 69 28.33 8.99 -1.95
CA GLY A 69 28.33 7.65 -2.58
C GLY A 69 29.21 7.48 -3.83
N SER A 70 29.77 8.55 -4.41
CA SER A 70 30.73 8.50 -5.52
C SER A 70 32.14 8.02 -5.13
N GLN A 71 32.53 8.09 -3.85
CA GLN A 71 33.84 7.62 -3.37
C GLN A 71 33.79 6.25 -2.67
N ALA A 72 32.59 5.69 -2.49
CA ALA A 72 32.39 4.40 -1.84
C ALA A 72 33.08 3.23 -2.57
N PRO A 73 33.07 3.15 -3.92
CA PRO A 73 33.71 2.04 -4.62
C PRO A 73 35.23 2.05 -4.49
N SER A 74 35.88 3.22 -4.54
CA SER A 74 37.35 3.30 -4.43
C SER A 74 37.81 3.01 -3.00
N ALA A 75 37.11 3.50 -1.98
CA ALA A 75 37.39 3.21 -0.58
C ALA A 75 37.17 1.72 -0.25
N TYR A 76 36.13 1.09 -0.82
CA TYR A 76 35.89 -0.34 -0.70
C TYR A 76 37.00 -1.15 -1.39
N HIS A 77 37.43 -0.75 -2.58
CA HIS A 77 38.50 -1.43 -3.31
C HIS A 77 39.85 -1.32 -2.59
N GLN A 78 40.14 -0.17 -2.00
CA GLN A 78 41.34 0.07 -1.19
C GLN A 78 41.29 -0.73 0.13
N SER A 79 40.11 -0.84 0.75
CA SER A 79 39.89 -1.71 1.90
C SER A 79 40.09 -3.19 1.56
N GLN A 80 39.63 -3.65 0.39
CA GLN A 80 39.86 -5.03 -0.04
C GLN A 80 41.34 -5.34 -0.32
N MET A 81 42.08 -4.39 -0.91
CA MET A 81 43.53 -4.55 -1.09
C MET A 81 44.25 -4.63 0.26
N ASN A 82 43.92 -3.76 1.21
CA ASN A 82 44.49 -3.79 2.56
C ASN A 82 44.16 -5.10 3.30
N VAL A 83 42.93 -5.62 3.16
CA VAL A 83 42.54 -6.92 3.74
C VAL A 83 43.36 -8.06 3.11
N ARG A 84 43.60 -8.02 1.80
CA ARG A 84 44.41 -9.03 1.10
C ARG A 84 45.88 -8.97 1.53
N ASP A 85 46.43 -7.78 1.71
CA ASP A 85 47.80 -7.59 2.22
C ASP A 85 47.96 -8.08 3.66
N LEU A 86 46.96 -7.82 4.51
CA LEU A 86 46.93 -8.36 5.88
C LEU A 86 46.82 -9.89 5.89
N GLN A 87 46.01 -10.49 5.01
CA GLN A 87 45.95 -11.94 4.86
C GLN A 87 47.28 -12.54 4.41
N ASN A 88 47.98 -11.88 3.48
CA ASN A 88 49.32 -12.28 3.04
C ASN A 88 50.34 -12.19 4.18
N GLN A 89 50.29 -11.13 4.99
CA GLN A 89 51.15 -10.97 6.18
C GLN A 89 50.88 -12.05 7.24
N ILE A 90 49.60 -12.34 7.53
CA ILE A 90 49.22 -13.45 8.43
C ILE A 90 49.77 -14.79 7.90
N GLY A 91 49.63 -15.07 6.61
CA GLY A 91 50.17 -16.28 6.01
C GLY A 91 51.71 -16.35 6.02
N THR A 92 52.39 -15.21 6.12
CA THR A 92 53.85 -15.14 6.24
C THR A 92 54.28 -15.41 7.68
N PHE A 93 53.58 -14.79 8.65
CA PHE A 93 53.82 -15.05 10.07
C PHE A 93 53.49 -16.49 10.49
N GLN A 94 52.45 -17.11 9.93
CA GLN A 94 52.15 -18.52 10.18
C GLN A 94 53.27 -19.44 9.68
N ARG A 95 53.88 -19.12 8.52
CA ARG A 95 55.02 -19.87 8.00
C ARG A 95 56.28 -19.67 8.86
N GLU A 96 56.58 -18.45 9.29
CA GLU A 96 57.68 -18.18 10.22
C GLU A 96 57.50 -18.89 11.57
N LEU A 97 56.29 -18.89 12.11
CA LEU A 97 55.96 -19.55 13.37
C LEU A 97 56.13 -21.08 13.24
N GLY A 98 55.71 -21.66 12.12
CA GLY A 98 56.00 -23.06 11.78
C GLY A 98 57.49 -23.37 11.70
N GLN A 99 58.29 -22.52 11.04
CA GLN A 99 59.75 -22.67 10.98
C GLN A 99 60.41 -22.59 12.36
N ARG A 100 59.98 -21.63 13.20
CA ARG A 100 60.46 -21.47 14.59
C ARG A 100 60.11 -22.67 15.46
N GLN A 101 58.93 -23.27 15.29
CA GLN A 101 58.54 -24.50 15.98
C GLN A 101 59.41 -25.69 15.56
N VAL A 102 59.69 -25.85 14.26
CA VAL A 102 60.60 -26.91 13.77
C VAL A 102 62.03 -26.72 14.32
N GLN A 103 62.52 -25.48 14.39
CA GLN A 103 63.81 -25.17 15.02
C GLN A 103 63.82 -25.52 16.51
N ARG A 104 62.77 -25.14 17.26
CA ARG A 104 62.61 -25.51 18.67
C ARG A 104 62.63 -27.03 18.86
N ASP A 105 61.93 -27.77 18.01
CA ASP A 105 61.85 -29.24 18.11
C ASP A 105 63.18 -29.91 17.73
N ASN A 106 63.94 -29.33 16.81
CA ASN A 106 65.32 -29.76 16.52
C ASN A 106 66.26 -29.49 17.71
N ILE A 107 66.18 -28.32 18.34
CA ILE A 107 66.95 -28.01 19.55
C ILE A 107 66.54 -28.96 20.70
N ALA A 108 65.25 -29.23 20.88
CA ALA A 108 64.77 -30.18 21.89
C ALA A 108 65.29 -31.60 21.64
N ARG A 109 65.36 -32.05 20.38
CA ARG A 109 65.98 -33.32 19.99
C ARG A 109 67.48 -33.34 20.29
N GLN A 110 68.21 -32.27 19.98
CA GLN A 110 69.63 -32.14 20.31
C GLN A 110 69.86 -32.16 21.82
N VAL A 111 69.05 -31.44 22.61
CA VAL A 111 69.12 -31.47 24.09
C VAL A 111 68.83 -32.87 24.62
N LYS A 112 67.87 -33.59 24.05
CA LYS A 112 67.57 -34.99 24.43
C LYS A 112 68.73 -35.93 24.08
N TYR A 113 69.37 -35.72 22.94
CA TYR A 113 70.58 -36.43 22.53
C TYR A 113 71.76 -36.15 23.48
N PHE A 114 72.04 -34.89 23.82
CA PHE A 114 73.08 -34.52 24.78
C PHE A 114 72.80 -35.04 26.20
N LYS A 115 71.55 -35.04 26.66
CA LYS A 115 71.15 -35.69 27.92
C LYS A 115 71.37 -37.20 27.88
N SER A 116 71.19 -37.86 26.73
CA SER A 116 71.47 -39.28 26.57
C SER A 116 72.97 -39.61 26.56
N LEU A 117 73.81 -38.68 26.07
CA LEU A 117 75.27 -38.78 26.14
C LEU A 117 75.81 -38.57 27.56
N GLN A 118 75.12 -37.79 28.39
CA GLN A 118 75.45 -37.62 29.81
C GLN A 118 75.14 -38.84 30.70
N ASN A 119 74.41 -39.84 30.18
CA ASN A 119 74.07 -41.06 30.90
C ASN A 119 75.07 -42.23 30.68
N PHE A 120 76.22 -41.98 30.04
CA PHE A 120 77.30 -42.97 29.99
C PHE A 120 78.33 -42.75 31.10
N SER A 121 78.36 -43.73 32.00
CA SER A 121 79.27 -43.91 33.14
C SER A 121 79.07 -42.97 34.34
N THR A 122 78.46 -43.50 35.39
CA THR A 122 79.07 -43.50 36.74
C THR A 122 78.30 -44.47 37.63
N PHE A 123 79.07 -45.39 38.20
CA PHE A 123 78.66 -46.39 39.17
C PHE A 123 77.77 -45.82 40.27
N ARG A 124 76.60 -46.45 40.48
CA ARG A 124 75.83 -46.28 41.73
C ARG A 124 76.64 -46.89 42.89
N ALA A 125 77.35 -46.03 43.62
CA ALA A 125 77.80 -46.33 44.98
C ALA A 125 76.65 -46.09 45.98
N LYS A 126 76.52 -47.01 46.93
CA LYS A 126 75.42 -47.20 47.89
C LYS A 126 75.32 -46.07 48.94
N SER A 127 74.11 -45.76 49.42
CA SER A 127 73.93 -45.07 50.70
C SER A 127 73.69 -46.09 51.82
N VAL A 128 74.73 -46.42 52.58
CA VAL A 128 74.60 -47.17 53.84
C VAL A 128 74.49 -46.16 54.97
N LYS A 129 73.36 -46.21 55.69
CA LYS A 129 73.08 -45.40 56.87
C LYS A 129 73.98 -45.84 58.03
N SER A 130 74.54 -44.83 58.70
CA SER A 130 75.29 -44.93 59.95
C SER A 130 74.45 -45.52 61.08
N SER A 131 75.03 -46.47 61.83
CA SER A 131 74.62 -46.72 63.21
C SER A 131 75.85 -46.90 64.09
N SER A 132 75.92 -46.04 65.08
CA SER A 132 76.95 -45.90 66.10
C SER A 132 76.78 -46.93 67.22
N ARG A 133 77.91 -47.38 67.80
CA ARG A 133 78.22 -47.45 69.26
C ARG A 133 79.03 -48.69 69.65
N ASN A 134 79.99 -48.39 70.52
CA ASN A 134 80.68 -49.25 71.50
C ASN A 134 81.89 -50.06 71.01
N GLN A 135 83.02 -49.36 70.87
CA GLN A 135 84.35 -49.93 71.13
C GLN A 135 84.86 -49.43 72.47
N ILE A 136 85.00 -50.35 73.43
CA ILE A 136 85.86 -50.16 74.60
C ILE A 136 87.29 -50.19 74.08
N THR A 137 88.01 -49.07 74.18
CA THR A 137 89.45 -49.00 73.91
C THR A 137 90.13 -48.39 75.13
N THR A 138 90.91 -49.22 75.82
CA THR A 138 91.99 -48.78 76.72
C THR A 138 93.04 -48.05 75.87
N ARG A 139 92.80 -46.76 75.61
CA ARG A 139 93.75 -45.92 74.87
C ARG A 139 94.90 -45.54 75.80
N LEU A 140 96.04 -46.22 75.62
CA LEU A 140 97.35 -45.66 75.98
C LEU A 140 97.48 -44.31 75.25
N ILE A 141 97.80 -43.25 75.98
CA ILE A 141 97.96 -41.90 75.41
C ILE A 141 99.23 -41.91 74.54
N ARG A 142 99.27 -41.09 73.49
CA ARG A 142 100.40 -41.00 72.53
C ARG A 142 101.77 -40.91 73.24
N GLU A 143 101.79 -40.22 74.37
CA GLU A 143 102.95 -40.04 75.24
C GLU A 143 103.36 -41.32 76.00
N ASP A 144 102.40 -42.15 76.42
CA ASP A 144 102.66 -43.44 77.07
C ASP A 144 103.24 -44.46 76.09
N ILE A 145 102.72 -44.46 74.85
CA ILE A 145 103.24 -45.27 73.74
C ILE A 145 104.64 -44.78 73.37
N GLN A 146 104.86 -43.47 73.32
CA GLN A 146 106.18 -42.90 73.05
C GLN A 146 107.21 -43.34 74.10
N ARG A 147 106.88 -43.23 75.39
CA ARG A 147 107.77 -43.68 76.48
C ARG A 147 108.05 -45.19 76.41
N ALA A 148 107.04 -46.01 76.14
CA ALA A 148 107.22 -47.46 76.02
C ALA A 148 108.13 -47.85 74.84
N VAL A 149 108.00 -47.14 73.71
CA VAL A 149 108.83 -47.37 72.50
C VAL A 149 110.26 -46.85 72.71
N GLU A 150 110.44 -45.71 73.39
CA GLU A 150 111.77 -45.21 73.79
C GLU A 150 112.46 -46.15 74.79
N GLN A 151 111.71 -46.75 75.73
CA GLN A 151 112.24 -47.78 76.63
C GLN A 151 112.64 -49.08 75.90
N LEU A 152 111.91 -49.48 74.85
CA LEU A 152 112.26 -50.63 74.01
C LEU A 152 113.49 -50.38 73.13
N PHE A 153 113.67 -49.14 72.66
CA PHE A 153 114.87 -48.74 71.94
C PHE A 153 116.12 -48.80 72.84
N ASN A 154 116.00 -48.32 74.09
CA ASN A 154 117.12 -48.29 75.04
C ASN A 154 117.54 -49.68 75.55
N LYS A 155 116.72 -50.73 75.38
CA LYS A 155 117.00 -52.11 75.83
C LYS A 155 117.87 -52.96 74.87
N LYS A 156 118.58 -52.34 73.92
CA LYS A 156 119.44 -53.01 72.89
C LYS A 156 118.68 -54.14 72.15
N THR A 157 117.73 -53.73 71.33
CA THR A 157 116.99 -54.62 70.42
C THR A 157 117.76 -54.92 69.13
N VAL A 158 117.38 -56.00 68.45
CA VAL A 158 118.01 -56.54 67.21
C VAL A 158 118.15 -55.44 66.15
N PRO A 159 119.26 -55.36 65.38
CA PRO A 159 119.50 -54.29 64.40
C PRO A 159 118.35 -54.05 63.40
N GLN A 160 117.59 -55.10 63.07
CA GLN A 160 116.43 -55.02 62.17
C GLN A 160 115.22 -54.27 62.76
N MET A 161 115.10 -54.15 64.09
CA MET A 161 114.03 -53.40 64.75
C MET A 161 114.35 -51.92 64.97
N ASN A 162 115.62 -51.51 64.88
CA ASN A 162 116.02 -50.13 65.13
C ASN A 162 115.34 -49.15 64.17
N ASN A 163 115.30 -49.44 62.87
CA ASN A 163 114.64 -48.57 61.89
C ASN A 163 113.13 -48.45 62.14
N ARG A 164 112.47 -49.54 62.59
CA ARG A 164 111.04 -49.52 62.94
C ARG A 164 110.78 -48.67 64.17
N LEU A 165 111.61 -48.82 65.21
CA LEU A 165 111.49 -48.05 66.45
C LEU A 165 111.78 -46.56 66.22
N LEU A 166 112.83 -46.23 65.46
CA LEU A 166 113.18 -44.84 65.11
C LEU A 166 112.09 -44.16 64.28
N ALA A 167 111.56 -44.83 63.26
CA ALA A 167 110.45 -44.30 62.47
C ALA A 167 109.19 -44.10 63.32
N THR A 168 108.88 -45.05 64.21
CA THR A 168 107.72 -44.95 65.11
C THR A 168 107.87 -43.81 66.11
N ILE A 169 109.05 -43.63 66.70
CA ILE A 169 109.35 -42.50 67.60
C ILE A 169 109.20 -41.17 66.86
N ALA A 170 109.75 -41.05 65.66
CA ALA A 170 109.68 -39.80 64.88
C ALA A 170 108.24 -39.46 64.45
N VAL A 171 107.46 -40.46 64.00
CA VAL A 171 106.02 -40.29 63.70
C VAL A 171 105.24 -39.91 64.97
N LEU A 172 105.53 -40.54 66.11
CA LEU A 172 104.90 -40.21 67.38
C LEU A 172 105.30 -38.82 67.90
N LYS A 173 106.50 -38.32 67.59
CA LYS A 173 106.93 -36.93 67.89
C LYS A 173 106.36 -35.88 66.94
N GLY A 174 105.74 -36.31 65.83
CA GLY A 174 105.24 -35.39 64.80
C GLY A 174 106.35 -34.84 63.89
N ASP A 175 107.58 -35.37 64.00
CA ASP A 175 108.69 -35.04 63.12
C ASP A 175 108.72 -36.02 61.94
N TYR A 176 107.85 -35.75 60.97
CA TYR A 176 107.68 -36.59 59.79
C TYR A 176 108.89 -36.56 58.84
N LYS A 177 109.78 -35.56 58.96
CA LYS A 177 111.03 -35.49 58.21
C LYS A 177 112.08 -36.44 58.81
N ALA A 178 112.22 -36.44 60.13
CA ALA A 178 113.10 -37.40 60.81
C ALA A 178 112.62 -38.85 60.67
N ALA A 179 111.31 -39.07 60.48
CA ALA A 179 110.75 -40.39 60.21
C ALA A 179 111.07 -40.92 58.81
N GLU A 180 111.38 -40.06 57.85
CA GLU A 180 111.45 -40.42 56.43
C GLU A 180 112.60 -41.39 56.12
N ALA A 181 113.82 -41.12 56.60
CA ALA A 181 114.97 -41.99 56.33
C ALA A 181 114.80 -43.44 56.85
N PRO A 182 114.42 -43.68 58.13
CA PRO A 182 114.19 -45.04 58.60
C PRO A 182 112.94 -45.69 57.99
N LEU A 183 111.90 -44.91 57.66
CA LEU A 183 110.68 -45.42 57.04
C LEU A 183 110.90 -45.75 55.55
N HIS A 184 111.72 -44.99 54.83
CA HIS A 184 112.04 -45.22 53.42
C HIS A 184 112.76 -46.57 53.22
N SER A 185 113.68 -46.91 54.13
CA SER A 185 114.31 -48.25 54.18
C SER A 185 113.27 -49.36 54.35
N LEU A 186 112.24 -49.14 55.17
CA LEU A 186 111.14 -50.10 55.39
C LEU A 186 110.17 -50.16 54.20
N MET A 187 109.75 -49.03 53.65
CA MET A 187 108.81 -48.96 52.51
C MET A 187 109.43 -49.58 51.24
N LYS A 188 110.73 -49.34 51.00
CA LYS A 188 111.49 -49.97 49.92
C LYS A 188 111.52 -51.51 50.06
N SER A 189 111.54 -52.05 51.28
CA SER A 189 111.48 -53.50 51.50
C SER A 189 110.11 -54.14 51.24
N ILE A 190 109.05 -53.33 51.15
CA ILE A 190 107.66 -53.77 50.92
C ILE A 190 107.21 -53.42 49.48
N GLY A 191 108.09 -52.81 48.67
CA GLY A 191 107.81 -52.46 47.27
C GLY A 191 107.03 -51.15 47.09
N GLU A 192 106.85 -50.36 48.15
CA GLU A 192 106.18 -49.04 48.06
C GLU A 192 107.20 -47.92 47.82
N SER A 193 106.96 -47.13 46.77
CA SER A 193 107.85 -46.04 46.32
C SER A 193 107.40 -44.64 46.72
N VAL A 194 106.18 -44.50 47.24
CA VAL A 194 105.58 -43.20 47.58
C VAL A 194 106.06 -42.76 48.96
N SER A 195 106.60 -41.55 49.07
CA SER A 195 107.08 -41.05 50.37
C SER A 195 105.91 -40.68 51.29
N LEU A 196 106.14 -40.68 52.60
CA LEU A 196 105.15 -40.25 53.59
C LEU A 196 104.71 -38.79 53.33
N TYR A 197 105.63 -37.95 52.84
CA TYR A 197 105.35 -36.57 52.49
C TYR A 197 104.39 -36.45 51.30
N GLU A 198 104.59 -37.22 50.23
CA GLU A 198 103.67 -37.27 49.08
C GLU A 198 102.26 -37.74 49.47
N CYS A 199 102.16 -38.69 50.39
CA CYS A 199 100.87 -39.15 50.93
C CYS A 199 100.14 -38.03 51.71
N LEU A 200 100.87 -37.23 52.51
CA LEU A 200 100.31 -36.09 53.22
C LEU A 200 99.87 -34.98 52.27
N GLU A 201 100.65 -34.73 51.22
CA GLU A 201 100.33 -33.74 50.19
C GLU A 201 99.09 -34.15 49.38
N ARG A 202 98.99 -35.40 48.94
CA ARG A 202 97.78 -35.95 48.29
C ARG A 202 96.56 -35.85 49.20
N ARG A 203 96.71 -36.13 50.50
CA ARG A 203 95.63 -35.97 51.49
C ARG A 203 95.22 -34.50 51.68
N LYS A 204 96.13 -33.54 51.53
CA LYS A 204 95.81 -32.11 51.51
C LYS A 204 95.01 -31.76 50.25
N GLN A 205 95.49 -32.18 49.08
CA GLN A 205 94.81 -31.94 47.80
C GLN A 205 93.40 -32.55 47.76
N LEU A 206 93.19 -33.74 48.33
CA LEU A 206 91.87 -34.34 48.46
C LEU A 206 90.94 -33.48 49.31
N ARG A 207 91.40 -32.98 50.47
CA ARG A 207 90.61 -32.07 51.32
C ARG A 207 90.26 -30.76 50.60
N ASP A 208 91.20 -30.20 49.86
CA ASP A 208 90.96 -28.97 49.08
C ASP A 208 89.92 -29.21 47.97
N ARG A 209 89.99 -30.36 47.29
CA ARG A 209 89.00 -30.78 46.27
C ARG A 209 87.63 -31.05 46.89
N GLU A 210 87.55 -31.72 48.03
CA GLU A 210 86.30 -31.95 48.77
C GLU A 210 85.67 -30.62 49.16
N SER A 211 86.46 -29.67 49.69
CA SER A 211 85.99 -28.31 49.98
C SER A 211 85.45 -27.62 48.73
N LYS A 212 86.13 -27.77 47.59
CA LYS A 212 85.67 -27.18 46.32
C LYS A 212 84.38 -27.79 45.81
N ILE A 213 84.23 -29.11 45.94
CA ILE A 213 82.98 -29.82 45.61
C ILE A 213 81.84 -29.29 46.48
N SER A 214 82.04 -29.14 47.79
CA SER A 214 81.02 -28.56 48.68
C SER A 214 80.63 -27.13 48.27
N GLN A 215 81.60 -26.28 47.90
CA GLN A 215 81.30 -24.93 47.40
C GLN A 215 80.47 -24.94 46.12
N LEU A 216 80.79 -25.82 45.17
CA LEU A 216 80.07 -25.93 43.91
C LEU A 216 78.66 -26.50 44.10
N SER A 217 78.50 -27.49 44.99
CA SER A 217 77.18 -28.02 45.35
C SER A 217 76.29 -26.94 45.96
N ASN A 218 76.81 -26.11 46.85
CA ASN A 218 76.05 -24.99 47.42
C ASN A 218 75.63 -23.98 46.34
N LYS A 219 76.55 -23.59 45.44
CA LYS A 219 76.23 -22.70 44.31
C LYS A 219 75.19 -23.29 43.36
N LEU A 220 75.23 -24.59 43.12
CA LEU A 220 74.26 -25.27 42.27
C LEU A 220 72.86 -25.26 42.92
N GLU A 221 72.79 -25.38 44.24
CA GLU A 221 71.53 -25.29 44.97
C GLU A 221 70.97 -23.86 44.97
N GLU A 222 71.83 -22.85 45.15
CA GLU A 222 71.45 -21.44 44.99
C GLU A 222 70.90 -21.14 43.58
N LEU A 223 71.54 -21.68 42.53
CA LEU A 223 71.07 -21.51 41.16
C LEU A 223 69.73 -22.21 40.90
N LYS A 224 69.51 -23.39 41.47
CA LYS A 224 68.21 -24.07 41.39
C LYS A 224 67.10 -23.27 42.07
N GLN A 225 67.38 -22.69 43.24
CA GLN A 225 66.41 -21.83 43.93
C GLN A 225 66.08 -20.61 43.08
N ARG A 226 67.09 -19.89 42.56
CA ARG A 226 66.85 -18.74 41.66
C ARG A 226 66.07 -19.12 40.40
N TYR A 227 66.35 -20.29 39.82
CA TYR A 227 65.61 -20.77 38.66
C TYR A 227 64.14 -21.04 39.00
N ASN A 228 63.87 -21.67 40.14
CA ASN A 228 62.51 -21.93 40.59
C ASN A 228 61.75 -20.62 40.87
N ASP A 229 62.39 -19.63 41.49
CA ASP A 229 61.80 -18.31 41.73
C ASP A 229 61.46 -17.60 40.42
N LEU A 230 62.36 -17.64 39.43
CA LEU A 230 62.11 -17.09 38.10
C LEU A 230 60.95 -17.80 37.39
N LEU A 231 60.88 -19.12 37.49
CA LEU A 231 59.83 -19.92 36.88
C LEU A 231 58.46 -19.65 37.54
N GLN A 232 58.44 -19.43 38.86
CA GLN A 232 57.24 -19.01 39.57
C GLN A 232 56.78 -17.62 39.11
N ARG A 233 57.68 -16.63 39.07
CA ARG A 233 57.36 -15.28 38.56
C ARG A 233 56.86 -15.29 37.13
N GLN A 234 57.45 -16.13 36.27
CA GLN A 234 57.00 -16.28 34.89
C GLN A 234 55.57 -16.81 34.83
N LYS A 235 55.22 -17.81 35.66
CA LYS A 235 53.85 -18.32 35.73
C LYS A 235 52.87 -17.25 36.20
N GLU A 236 53.20 -16.55 37.28
CA GLU A 236 52.37 -15.45 37.81
C GLU A 236 52.14 -14.35 36.77
N GLN A 237 53.16 -13.99 35.99
CA GLN A 237 53.01 -13.03 34.87
C GLN A 237 52.12 -13.57 33.75
N ILE A 238 52.26 -14.84 33.38
CA ILE A 238 51.39 -15.46 32.36
C ILE A 238 49.94 -15.45 32.83
N ASP A 239 49.69 -15.83 34.08
CA ASP A 239 48.34 -15.85 34.65
C ASP A 239 47.74 -14.44 34.72
N GLN A 240 48.55 -13.42 35.06
CA GLN A 240 48.13 -12.02 35.00
C GLN A 240 47.76 -11.58 33.58
N TYR A 241 48.61 -11.84 32.58
CA TYR A 241 48.31 -11.48 31.19
C TYR A 241 47.09 -12.21 30.64
N GLN A 242 46.88 -13.47 31.03
CA GLN A 242 45.66 -14.21 30.66
C GLN A 242 44.42 -13.57 31.28
N SER A 243 44.47 -13.22 32.57
CA SER A 243 43.36 -12.54 33.25
C SER A 243 43.05 -11.18 32.64
N GLU A 244 44.07 -10.37 32.32
CA GLU A 244 43.91 -9.07 31.66
C GLU A 244 43.34 -9.22 30.25
N ALA A 245 43.79 -10.22 29.48
CA ALA A 245 43.26 -10.51 28.16
C ALA A 245 41.77 -10.90 28.21
N ASP A 246 41.38 -11.74 29.19
CA ASP A 246 39.99 -12.14 29.39
C ASP A 246 39.11 -10.96 29.83
N GLN A 247 39.60 -10.11 30.75
CA GLN A 247 38.89 -8.90 31.16
C GLN A 247 38.72 -7.92 29.99
N ASN A 248 39.76 -7.71 29.18
CA ASN A 248 39.68 -6.86 27.98
C ASN A 248 38.73 -7.44 26.93
N LYS A 249 38.70 -8.77 26.76
CA LYS A 249 37.74 -9.44 25.88
C LYS A 249 36.30 -9.21 26.35
N GLN A 250 36.03 -9.32 27.65
CA GLN A 250 34.71 -9.05 28.22
C GLN A 250 34.32 -7.57 28.04
N ARG A 251 35.21 -6.63 28.35
CA ARG A 251 34.97 -5.19 28.15
C ARG A 251 34.70 -4.85 26.68
N ASN A 252 35.49 -5.41 25.76
CA ASN A 252 35.27 -5.20 24.33
C ASN A 252 33.91 -5.76 23.87
N GLN A 253 33.50 -6.92 24.40
CA GLN A 253 32.19 -7.48 24.10
C GLN A 253 31.05 -6.60 24.62
N GLU A 254 31.19 -6.04 25.83
CA GLU A 254 30.25 -5.09 26.40
C GLU A 254 30.15 -3.80 25.57
N VAL A 255 31.28 -3.24 25.14
CA VAL A 255 31.32 -2.07 24.25
C VAL A 255 30.62 -2.36 22.92
N ILE A 256 30.86 -3.52 22.32
CA ILE A 256 30.18 -3.93 21.07
C ILE A 256 28.66 -4.04 21.30
N ASN A 257 28.24 -4.63 22.42
CA ASN A 257 26.82 -4.78 22.74
C ASN A 257 26.16 -3.41 22.96
N LEU A 258 26.80 -2.50 23.71
CA LEU A 258 26.31 -1.13 23.94
C LEU A 258 26.25 -0.33 22.64
N GLN A 259 27.22 -0.52 21.74
CA GLN A 259 27.21 0.13 20.43
C GLN A 259 26.04 -0.36 19.57
N ARG A 260 25.80 -1.68 19.54
CA ARG A 260 24.62 -2.23 18.85
C ARG A 260 23.32 -1.70 19.45
N GLU A 261 23.20 -1.66 20.77
CA GLU A 261 22.01 -1.12 21.45
C GLU A 261 21.78 0.36 21.13
N LYS A 262 22.86 1.15 21.06
CA LYS A 262 22.81 2.55 20.65
C LYS A 262 22.35 2.67 19.19
N GLU A 263 22.93 1.91 18.26
CA GLU A 263 22.54 1.91 16.85
C GLU A 263 21.08 1.50 16.66
N THR A 264 20.59 0.50 17.41
CA THR A 264 19.17 0.12 17.38
C THR A 264 18.27 1.23 17.91
N LYS A 265 18.63 1.88 19.02
CA LYS A 265 17.85 3.00 19.57
C LYS A 265 17.83 4.21 18.64
N GLU A 266 18.94 4.52 17.97
CA GLU A 266 19.00 5.58 16.97
C GLU A 266 18.12 5.27 15.74
N MET A 267 18.10 4.02 15.26
CA MET A 267 17.19 3.58 14.20
C MET A 267 15.72 3.65 14.63
N GLU A 268 15.39 3.20 15.84
CA GLU A 268 14.03 3.29 16.38
C GLU A 268 13.57 4.75 16.54
N ALA A 269 14.47 5.63 17.01
CA ALA A 269 14.22 7.07 17.12
C ALA A 269 13.98 7.74 15.76
N ALA A 270 14.78 7.38 14.74
CA ALA A 270 14.58 7.85 13.37
C ALA A 270 13.23 7.37 12.81
N LYS A 271 12.90 6.09 12.99
CA LYS A 271 11.61 5.52 12.57
C LYS A 271 10.43 6.19 13.26
N THR A 272 10.54 6.48 14.56
CA THR A 272 9.48 7.21 15.28
C THR A 272 9.34 8.65 14.80
N ALA A 273 10.44 9.33 14.45
CA ALA A 273 10.38 10.66 13.84
C ALA A 273 9.68 10.65 12.48
N GLU A 274 9.99 9.67 11.61
CA GLU A 274 9.31 9.48 10.33
C GLU A 274 7.81 9.20 10.52
N LEU A 275 7.45 8.28 11.42
CA LEU A 275 6.05 7.98 11.72
C LEU A 275 5.30 9.19 12.27
N LYS A 276 5.97 10.06 13.03
CA LYS A 276 5.37 11.31 13.52
C LYS A 276 5.07 12.29 12.40
N ILE A 277 5.98 12.44 11.42
CA ILE A 277 5.75 13.27 10.23
C ILE A 277 4.55 12.74 9.44
N VAL A 278 4.47 11.41 9.25
CA VAL A 278 3.32 10.78 8.57
C VAL A 278 2.02 11.03 9.36
N ALA A 279 2.04 10.88 10.68
CA ALA A 279 0.87 11.12 11.52
C ALA A 279 0.40 12.59 11.48
N ASP A 280 1.32 13.54 11.47
CA ASP A 280 1.00 14.97 11.36
C ASP A 280 0.46 15.30 9.96
N GLY A 281 1.01 14.69 8.90
CA GLY A 281 0.47 14.79 7.54
C GLY A 281 -0.96 14.27 7.43
N LEU A 282 -1.23 13.07 7.96
CA LEU A 282 -2.57 12.48 7.99
C LEU A 282 -3.56 13.32 8.80
N ARG A 283 -3.14 13.94 9.92
CA ARG A 283 -4.00 14.87 10.68
C ARG A 283 -4.39 16.09 9.86
N SER A 284 -3.43 16.68 9.14
CA SER A 284 -3.72 17.82 8.26
C SER A 284 -4.67 17.44 7.12
N GLU A 285 -4.53 16.24 6.57
CA GLU A 285 -5.44 15.72 5.54
C GLU A 285 -6.85 15.50 6.09
N ILE A 286 -6.98 14.91 7.28
CA ILE A 286 -8.27 14.74 7.97
C ILE A 286 -8.94 16.09 8.20
N GLU A 287 -8.21 17.10 8.70
CA GLU A 287 -8.76 18.44 8.92
C GLU A 287 -9.24 19.09 7.61
N LEU A 288 -8.51 18.90 6.52
CA LEU A 288 -8.92 19.37 5.19
C LEU A 288 -10.18 18.68 4.70
N LEU A 289 -10.29 17.36 4.89
CA LEU A 289 -11.48 16.58 4.54
C LEU A 289 -12.70 16.96 5.41
N GLU A 290 -12.50 17.22 6.70
CA GLU A 290 -13.55 17.71 7.60
C GLU A 290 -14.06 19.09 7.17
N ASN A 291 -13.16 20.00 6.80
CA ASN A 291 -13.52 21.31 6.26
C ASN A 291 -14.29 21.20 4.93
N GLN A 292 -13.86 20.31 4.02
CA GLN A 292 -14.59 20.04 2.78
C GLN A 292 -15.98 19.45 3.04
N LYS A 293 -16.09 18.52 3.98
CA LYS A 293 -17.37 17.94 4.40
C LYS A 293 -18.31 19.01 4.97
N ALA A 294 -17.81 19.88 5.85
CA ALA A 294 -18.60 20.97 6.42
C ALA A 294 -19.09 21.94 5.33
N LYS A 295 -18.22 22.26 4.34
CA LYS A 295 -18.59 23.09 3.20
C LYS A 295 -19.67 22.43 2.34
N LEU A 296 -19.51 21.16 1.99
CA LEU A 296 -20.50 20.42 1.21
C LEU A 296 -21.84 20.30 1.93
N GLN A 297 -21.82 20.11 3.26
CA GLN A 297 -23.05 20.14 4.07
C GLN A 297 -23.72 21.51 4.05
N GLY A 298 -22.94 22.61 4.15
CA GLY A 298 -23.44 23.96 3.99
C GLY A 298 -24.09 24.20 2.62
N ASP A 299 -23.37 23.86 1.54
CA ASP A 299 -23.86 24.01 0.16
C ASP A 299 -25.13 23.18 -0.09
N ASN A 300 -25.20 21.97 0.47
CA ASN A 300 -26.38 21.10 0.34
C ASN A 300 -27.58 21.65 1.12
N ASN A 301 -27.36 22.17 2.34
CA ASN A 301 -28.42 22.83 3.11
C ASN A 301 -28.95 24.08 2.39
N GLU A 302 -28.07 24.91 1.82
CA GLU A 302 -28.47 26.06 1.01
C GLU A 302 -29.24 25.65 -0.24
N ARG A 303 -28.81 24.57 -0.91
CA ARG A 303 -29.52 24.02 -2.07
C ARG A 303 -30.91 23.49 -1.66
N GLN A 304 -31.01 22.80 -0.54
CA GLN A 304 -32.27 22.28 -0.01
C GLN A 304 -33.23 23.42 0.31
N MET A 305 -32.77 24.50 0.97
CA MET A 305 -33.57 25.69 1.25
C MET A 305 -34.03 26.38 -0.04
N ARG A 306 -33.15 26.49 -1.05
CA ARG A 306 -33.52 27.05 -2.37
C ARG A 306 -34.60 26.22 -3.06
N VAL A 307 -34.42 24.90 -3.11
CA VAL A 307 -35.40 23.98 -3.71
C VAL A 307 -36.73 24.04 -2.96
N GLN A 308 -36.69 24.03 -1.62
CA GLN A 308 -37.91 24.13 -0.81
C GLN A 308 -38.65 25.45 -1.06
N THR A 309 -37.93 26.56 -1.20
CA THR A 309 -38.52 27.87 -1.52
C THR A 309 -39.14 27.86 -2.93
N GLN A 310 -38.43 27.32 -3.93
CA GLN A 310 -38.95 27.20 -5.30
C GLN A 310 -40.21 26.32 -5.37
N VAL A 311 -40.24 25.20 -4.64
CA VAL A 311 -41.42 24.32 -4.55
C VAL A 311 -42.58 25.05 -3.87
N GLN A 312 -42.31 25.80 -2.80
CA GLN A 312 -43.33 26.57 -2.10
C GLN A 312 -43.92 27.68 -2.99
N ASP A 313 -43.07 28.39 -3.74
CA ASP A 313 -43.48 29.42 -4.68
C ASP A 313 -44.30 28.83 -5.82
N ALA A 314 -43.86 27.71 -6.42
CA ALA A 314 -44.61 27.00 -7.46
C ALA A 314 -45.97 26.49 -6.94
N LEU A 315 -46.03 25.94 -5.72
CA LEU A 315 -47.29 25.55 -5.10
C LEU A 315 -48.22 26.74 -4.86
N SER A 316 -47.67 27.91 -4.51
CA SER A 316 -48.47 29.13 -4.34
C SER A 316 -49.05 29.63 -5.67
N GLN A 317 -48.26 29.58 -6.75
CA GLN A 317 -48.72 29.92 -8.10
C GLN A 317 -49.80 28.95 -8.58
N LEU A 318 -49.58 27.64 -8.45
CA LEU A 318 -50.58 26.64 -8.82
C LEU A 318 -51.89 26.81 -8.04
N ARG A 319 -51.83 27.18 -6.76
CA ARG A 319 -53.04 27.48 -5.97
C ARG A 319 -53.78 28.70 -6.51
N LEU A 320 -53.07 29.75 -6.91
CA LEU A 320 -53.68 30.93 -7.53
C LEU A 320 -54.32 30.58 -8.88
N GLU A 321 -53.64 29.79 -9.72
CA GLU A 321 -54.17 29.35 -11.01
C GLU A 321 -55.41 28.45 -10.85
N ILE A 322 -55.39 27.52 -9.89
CA ILE A 322 -56.56 26.70 -9.55
C ILE A 322 -57.72 27.59 -9.14
N GLN A 323 -57.49 28.58 -8.27
CA GLN A 323 -58.53 29.51 -7.83
C GLN A 323 -59.11 30.30 -9.00
N GLU A 324 -58.26 30.83 -9.89
CA GLU A 324 -58.72 31.53 -11.10
C GLU A 324 -59.53 30.63 -12.04
N LEU A 325 -59.13 29.36 -12.19
CA LEU A 325 -59.86 28.38 -12.99
C LEU A 325 -61.20 28.02 -12.37
N GLU A 326 -61.27 27.88 -11.05
CA GLU A 326 -62.51 27.67 -10.31
C GLU A 326 -63.48 28.85 -10.49
N ASP A 327 -62.98 30.07 -10.36
CA ASP A 327 -63.77 31.30 -10.56
C ASP A 327 -64.27 31.42 -12.00
N LYS A 328 -63.40 31.13 -13.00
CA LYS A 328 -63.79 31.06 -14.41
C LYS A 328 -64.84 29.97 -14.66
N SER A 329 -64.66 28.78 -14.10
CA SER A 329 -65.60 27.67 -14.22
C SER A 329 -66.96 28.03 -13.64
N LYS A 330 -66.99 28.70 -12.48
CA LYS A 330 -68.21 29.22 -11.86
C LYS A 330 -68.88 30.26 -12.75
N SER A 331 -68.13 31.23 -13.27
CA SER A 331 -68.65 32.23 -14.20
C SER A 331 -69.24 31.60 -15.47
N VAL A 332 -68.59 30.58 -16.03
CA VAL A 332 -69.10 29.86 -17.22
C VAL A 332 -70.37 29.09 -16.89
N ARG A 333 -70.47 28.44 -15.72
CA ARG A 333 -71.71 27.78 -15.28
C ARG A 333 -72.86 28.77 -15.11
N GLU A 334 -72.60 29.94 -14.54
CA GLU A 334 -73.59 31.02 -14.41
C GLU A 334 -74.03 31.55 -15.79
N GLN A 335 -73.10 31.70 -16.74
CA GLN A 335 -73.44 32.06 -18.11
C GLN A 335 -74.25 30.98 -18.83
N ASN A 336 -73.87 29.70 -18.69
CA ASN A 336 -74.61 28.58 -19.29
C ASN A 336 -76.03 28.49 -18.74
N THR A 337 -76.22 28.60 -17.42
CA THR A 337 -77.56 28.61 -16.83
C THR A 337 -78.40 29.80 -17.30
N SER A 338 -77.78 30.97 -17.52
CA SER A 338 -78.46 32.11 -18.14
C SER A 338 -78.84 31.85 -19.60
N LEU A 339 -77.96 31.23 -20.38
CA LEU A 339 -78.22 30.89 -21.78
C LEU A 339 -79.29 29.82 -21.92
N GLU A 340 -79.30 28.80 -21.05
CA GLU A 340 -80.34 27.78 -20.99
C GLU A 340 -81.73 28.37 -20.70
N LYS A 341 -81.80 29.38 -19.81
CA LYS A 341 -83.05 30.13 -19.60
C LYS A 341 -83.46 30.89 -20.86
N GLN A 342 -82.53 31.59 -21.50
CA GLN A 342 -82.82 32.33 -22.73
C GLN A 342 -83.27 31.41 -23.88
N THR A 343 -82.64 30.24 -24.05
CA THR A 343 -83.06 29.26 -25.07
C THR A 343 -84.42 28.68 -24.73
N HIS A 344 -84.71 28.40 -23.46
CA HIS A 344 -86.03 27.97 -23.03
C HIS A 344 -87.11 29.03 -23.35
N ASP A 345 -86.86 30.28 -22.99
CA ASP A 345 -87.78 31.39 -23.27
C ASP A 345 -88.00 31.61 -24.77
N LEU A 346 -86.94 31.47 -25.59
CA LEU A 346 -87.02 31.56 -27.05
C LEU A 346 -87.78 30.38 -27.66
N GLU A 347 -87.59 29.16 -27.16
CA GLU A 347 -88.34 27.98 -27.61
C GLU A 347 -89.83 28.11 -27.25
N GLN A 348 -90.13 28.60 -26.04
CA GLN A 348 -91.50 28.92 -25.61
C GLN A 348 -92.14 29.97 -26.54
N ALA A 349 -91.43 31.06 -26.83
CA ALA A 349 -91.89 32.10 -27.74
C ALA A 349 -92.08 31.58 -29.18
N ARG A 350 -91.23 30.65 -29.63
CA ARG A 350 -91.39 29.97 -30.92
C ARG A 350 -92.63 29.09 -30.94
N VAL A 351 -92.89 28.30 -29.90
CA VAL A 351 -94.10 27.47 -29.78
C VAL A 351 -95.36 28.34 -29.82
N ASP A 352 -95.38 29.44 -29.07
CA ASP A 352 -96.48 30.41 -29.09
C ASP A 352 -96.66 31.06 -30.47
N ALA A 353 -95.57 31.38 -31.17
CA ALA A 353 -95.61 31.91 -32.52
C ALA A 353 -96.16 30.89 -33.54
N ILE A 354 -95.80 29.60 -33.41
CA ILE A 354 -96.36 28.51 -34.24
C ILE A 354 -97.86 28.39 -34.00
N LYS A 355 -98.31 28.45 -32.74
CA LYS A 355 -99.74 28.40 -32.41
C LYS A 355 -100.52 29.58 -32.99
N ARG A 356 -100.01 30.81 -32.84
CA ARG A 356 -100.61 32.00 -33.48
C ARG A 356 -100.64 31.88 -35.00
N ARG A 357 -99.62 31.28 -35.60
CA ARG A 357 -99.58 31.02 -37.04
C ARG A 357 -100.65 30.00 -37.45
N SER A 358 -100.86 28.92 -36.72
CA SER A 358 -101.91 27.95 -37.06
C SER A 358 -103.31 28.57 -36.93
N GLU A 359 -103.54 29.37 -35.90
CA GLU A 359 -104.80 30.13 -35.72
C GLU A 359 -105.03 31.10 -36.89
N ALA A 360 -103.98 31.81 -37.33
CA ALA A 360 -104.05 32.69 -38.50
C ALA A 360 -104.29 31.92 -39.82
N GLU A 361 -103.69 30.74 -40.00
CA GLU A 361 -103.91 29.88 -41.16
C GLU A 361 -105.34 29.30 -41.20
N GLU A 362 -105.93 28.96 -40.05
CA GLU A 362 -107.35 28.57 -39.97
C GLU A 362 -108.28 29.72 -40.34
N HIS A 363 -108.02 30.92 -39.82
CA HIS A 363 -108.75 32.13 -40.21
C HIS A 363 -108.61 32.43 -41.70
N PHE A 364 -107.41 32.29 -42.26
CA PHE A 364 -107.15 32.46 -43.70
C PHE A 364 -107.94 31.46 -44.55
N LYS A 365 -108.01 30.19 -44.14
CA LYS A 365 -108.83 29.18 -44.84
C LYS A 365 -110.32 29.51 -44.81
N LYS A 366 -110.85 29.98 -43.68
CA LYS A 366 -112.25 30.45 -43.58
C LYS A 366 -112.49 31.62 -44.53
N LEU A 367 -111.60 32.62 -44.51
CA LEU A 367 -111.69 33.78 -45.39
C LEU A 367 -111.62 33.42 -46.87
N GLN A 368 -110.81 32.40 -47.23
CA GLN A 368 -110.71 31.92 -48.61
C GLN A 368 -112.01 31.24 -49.10
N VAL A 369 -112.72 30.55 -48.21
CA VAL A 369 -114.05 29.98 -48.50
C VAL A 369 -115.06 31.09 -48.72
N ASP A 370 -115.05 32.11 -47.85
CA ASP A 370 -115.93 33.27 -47.97
C ASP A 370 -115.64 34.07 -49.26
N TYR A 371 -114.36 34.29 -49.58
CA TYR A 371 -113.94 34.91 -50.84
C TYR A 371 -114.42 34.13 -52.07
N LYS A 372 -114.32 32.79 -52.08
CA LYS A 372 -114.84 31.97 -53.19
C LYS A 372 -116.36 32.04 -53.30
N SER A 373 -117.08 32.15 -52.17
CA SER A 373 -118.53 32.34 -52.15
C SER A 373 -118.95 33.70 -52.75
N VAL A 374 -118.23 34.76 -52.36
CA VAL A 374 -118.40 36.13 -52.91
C VAL A 374 -118.03 36.19 -54.38
N LEU A 375 -116.94 35.53 -54.80
CA LEU A 375 -116.53 35.44 -56.19
C LEU A 375 -117.53 34.61 -57.02
N GLY A 376 -118.14 33.57 -56.44
CA GLY A 376 -119.19 32.78 -57.08
C GLY A 376 -120.50 33.54 -57.25
N THR A 377 -120.85 34.41 -56.30
CA THR A 377 -121.98 35.35 -56.46
C THR A 377 -121.65 36.46 -57.45
N PHE A 378 -120.41 36.96 -57.46
CA PHE A 378 -119.91 37.94 -58.43
C PHE A 378 -119.91 37.39 -59.86
N ASN A 379 -119.42 36.18 -60.10
CA ASN A 379 -119.41 35.56 -61.43
C ASN A 379 -120.83 35.30 -61.95
N LYS A 380 -121.79 34.95 -61.08
CA LYS A 380 -123.23 34.90 -61.43
C LYS A 380 -123.83 36.26 -61.81
N MET A 381 -123.22 37.37 -61.37
CA MET A 381 -123.62 38.72 -61.77
C MET A 381 -123.01 39.16 -63.11
N VAL A 382 -121.92 38.52 -63.56
CA VAL A 382 -121.17 38.92 -64.77
C VAL A 382 -121.74 38.29 -66.06
N GLU A 383 -122.55 37.24 -65.99
CA GLU A 383 -123.12 36.55 -67.16
C GLU A 383 -124.24 37.32 -67.91
N ASN A 384 -124.70 38.49 -67.42
CA ASN A 384 -125.80 39.23 -68.03
C ASN A 384 -125.38 40.61 -68.58
N SER A 385 -125.36 40.68 -69.91
CA SER A 385 -125.57 41.83 -70.80
C SER A 385 -124.37 42.63 -71.36
N GLU A 386 -124.46 42.86 -72.67
CA GLU A 386 -123.47 43.38 -73.63
C GLU A 386 -123.70 44.88 -73.97
N ALA A 387 -122.59 45.60 -74.27
CA ALA A 387 -122.37 46.82 -75.09
C ALA A 387 -123.31 48.06 -74.96
N ASP A 388 -122.90 49.21 -74.40
CA ASP A 388 -122.08 50.36 -74.91
C ASP A 388 -122.86 51.30 -75.86
N PRO A 389 -123.07 52.64 -75.58
CA PRO A 389 -122.01 53.66 -75.49
C PRO A 389 -122.22 54.91 -74.56
N PHE A 390 -121.09 55.51 -74.15
CA PHE A 390 -120.82 56.92 -73.76
C PHE A 390 -120.78 57.31 -72.26
N ASP A 391 -119.70 57.78 -71.61
CA ASP A 391 -118.24 57.64 -71.78
C ASP A 391 -117.52 58.33 -70.58
N ASP A 392 -117.91 58.02 -69.33
CA ASP A 392 -116.98 57.87 -68.19
C ASP A 392 -117.62 56.95 -67.13
N GLN A 393 -117.29 55.66 -67.24
CA GLN A 393 -118.15 54.57 -66.80
C GLN A 393 -117.83 54.05 -65.39
N ARG A 394 -116.68 54.37 -64.79
CA ARG A 394 -116.35 53.86 -63.44
C ARG A 394 -117.15 54.54 -62.34
N PHE A 395 -117.37 55.85 -62.48
CA PHE A 395 -118.02 56.66 -61.45
C PHE A 395 -119.54 56.48 -61.43
N VAL A 396 -120.17 56.34 -62.60
CA VAL A 396 -121.61 56.08 -62.73
C VAL A 396 -121.94 54.63 -62.39
N VAL A 397 -121.06 53.66 -62.71
CA VAL A 397 -121.20 52.26 -62.26
C VAL A 397 -121.09 52.14 -60.74
N PHE A 398 -120.17 52.87 -60.11
CA PHE A 398 -120.04 52.88 -58.65
C PHE A 398 -121.29 53.40 -57.93
N LEU A 399 -121.83 54.54 -58.37
CA LEU A 399 -123.04 55.13 -57.77
C LEU A 399 -124.30 54.30 -58.02
N THR A 400 -124.41 53.65 -59.17
CA THR A 400 -125.57 52.82 -59.52
C THR A 400 -125.51 51.43 -58.85
N GLN A 401 -124.31 50.87 -58.63
CA GLN A 401 -124.10 49.63 -57.86
C GLN A 401 -124.38 49.81 -56.36
N MET A 402 -124.01 50.95 -55.77
CA MET A 402 -124.37 51.25 -54.37
C MET A 402 -125.89 51.35 -54.18
N ALA A 403 -126.59 52.00 -55.12
CA ALA A 403 -128.04 52.19 -55.03
C ALA A 403 -128.88 50.91 -55.26
N THR A 404 -128.45 50.01 -56.15
CA THR A 404 -129.21 48.78 -56.47
C THR A 404 -128.97 47.61 -55.51
N LYS A 405 -127.88 47.63 -54.72
CA LYS A 405 -127.53 46.59 -53.73
C LYS A 405 -127.70 47.01 -52.27
N GLN A 406 -128.19 48.23 -52.00
CA GLN A 406 -128.20 48.84 -50.66
C GLN A 406 -126.81 48.88 -50.00
N TRP A 407 -125.76 49.16 -50.78
CA TRP A 407 -124.43 49.34 -50.20
C TRP A 407 -124.22 50.81 -49.90
N ASP A 408 -124.01 51.09 -48.62
CA ASP A 408 -123.60 52.37 -48.10
C ASP A 408 -122.11 52.63 -48.40
N PRO A 409 -121.69 53.90 -48.58
CA PRO A 409 -120.29 54.29 -48.75
C PRO A 409 -119.37 53.73 -47.66
N GLU A 410 -119.93 53.45 -46.48
CA GLU A 410 -119.26 52.86 -45.33
C GLU A 410 -118.81 51.40 -45.59
N HIS A 411 -119.57 50.62 -46.34
CA HIS A 411 -119.22 49.23 -46.68
C HIS A 411 -118.03 49.13 -47.64
N VAL A 412 -117.98 50.01 -48.65
CA VAL A 412 -116.86 50.09 -49.59
C VAL A 412 -115.60 50.58 -48.87
N LYS A 413 -115.76 51.55 -47.97
CA LYS A 413 -114.67 52.04 -47.12
C LYS A 413 -114.10 50.93 -46.23
N ASN A 414 -114.95 50.10 -45.63
CA ASN A 414 -114.51 48.97 -44.81
C ASN A 414 -113.69 47.95 -45.61
N LEU A 415 -114.10 47.65 -46.85
CA LEU A 415 -113.35 46.73 -47.73
C LEU A 415 -112.02 47.32 -48.18
N SER A 416 -111.94 48.62 -48.49
CA SER A 416 -110.66 49.27 -48.79
C SER A 416 -109.73 49.32 -47.57
N GLU A 417 -110.27 49.59 -46.39
CA GLU A 417 -109.50 49.55 -45.13
C GLU A 417 -109.00 48.13 -44.83
N GLU A 418 -109.76 47.10 -45.18
CA GLU A 418 -109.36 45.70 -45.00
C GLU A 418 -108.25 45.28 -45.99
N ILE A 419 -108.31 45.75 -47.24
CA ILE A 419 -107.24 45.56 -48.23
C ILE A 419 -105.95 46.29 -47.80
N GLU A 420 -106.05 47.52 -47.27
CA GLU A 420 -104.90 48.25 -46.74
C GLU A 420 -104.29 47.54 -45.52
N LYS A 421 -105.12 47.03 -44.59
CA LYS A 421 -104.66 46.21 -43.45
C LYS A 421 -103.94 44.93 -43.91
N LEU A 422 -104.47 44.25 -44.92
CA LEU A 422 -103.84 43.05 -45.48
C LEU A 422 -102.51 43.38 -46.19
N THR A 423 -102.42 44.51 -46.87
CA THR A 423 -101.17 44.94 -47.53
C THR A 423 -100.10 45.34 -46.49
N ALA A 424 -100.50 46.03 -45.42
CA ALA A 424 -99.62 46.41 -44.31
C ALA A 424 -99.08 45.17 -43.55
N THR A 425 -99.92 44.16 -43.34
CA THR A 425 -99.49 42.91 -42.71
C THR A 425 -98.53 42.10 -43.58
N LEU A 426 -98.74 42.09 -44.90
CA LEU A 426 -97.83 41.45 -45.87
C LEU A 426 -96.46 42.13 -45.89
N GLN A 427 -96.43 43.47 -45.87
CA GLN A 427 -95.18 44.22 -45.76
C GLN A 427 -94.47 43.98 -44.41
N GLY A 428 -95.21 43.94 -43.31
CA GLY A 428 -94.67 43.64 -41.98
C GLY A 428 -94.07 42.23 -41.87
N LEU A 429 -94.58 41.26 -42.64
CA LEU A 429 -93.99 39.92 -42.72
C LEU A 429 -92.69 39.91 -43.54
N LYS A 430 -92.62 40.65 -44.65
CA LYS A 430 -91.37 40.80 -45.43
C LYS A 430 -90.26 41.45 -44.62
N ASP A 431 -90.57 42.49 -43.85
CA ASP A 431 -89.59 43.17 -43.00
C ASP A 431 -89.08 42.28 -41.86
N LYS A 432 -89.92 41.36 -41.35
CA LYS A 432 -89.51 40.37 -40.35
C LYS A 432 -88.57 39.31 -40.93
N ILE A 433 -88.83 38.84 -42.16
CA ILE A 433 -87.96 37.87 -42.85
C ILE A 433 -86.56 38.48 -43.06
N ALA A 434 -86.48 39.72 -43.55
CA ALA A 434 -85.21 40.42 -43.74
C ALA A 434 -84.41 40.60 -42.44
N LYS A 435 -85.08 40.83 -41.30
CA LYS A 435 -84.44 40.89 -39.98
C LYS A 435 -83.81 39.55 -39.56
N TYR A 436 -84.49 38.44 -39.84
CA TYR A 436 -83.96 37.11 -39.50
C TYR A 436 -82.76 36.72 -40.37
N GLU A 437 -82.78 37.03 -41.67
CA GLU A 437 -81.63 36.81 -42.56
C GLU A 437 -80.40 37.63 -42.13
N SER A 438 -80.60 38.87 -41.69
CA SER A 438 -79.51 39.70 -41.15
C SER A 438 -78.92 39.14 -39.85
N ALA A 439 -79.77 38.61 -38.96
CA ALA A 439 -79.34 37.99 -37.71
C ALA A 439 -78.53 36.70 -37.96
N GLU A 440 -78.95 35.88 -38.93
CA GLU A 440 -78.24 34.67 -39.34
C GLU A 440 -76.84 34.99 -39.91
N ALA A 441 -76.74 36.01 -40.77
CA ALA A 441 -75.45 36.47 -41.31
C ALA A 441 -74.50 36.97 -40.21
N GLN A 442 -75.01 37.69 -39.20
CA GLN A 442 -74.20 38.11 -38.05
C GLN A 442 -73.72 36.91 -37.21
N MET A 443 -74.57 35.91 -37.01
CA MET A 443 -74.24 34.73 -36.22
C MET A 443 -73.14 33.91 -36.90
N ASN A 444 -73.24 33.70 -38.22
CA ASN A 444 -72.21 33.02 -39.01
C ASN A 444 -70.86 33.75 -38.98
N LYS A 445 -70.87 35.09 -39.00
CA LYS A 445 -69.64 35.90 -38.85
C LYS A 445 -68.99 35.71 -37.47
N ARG A 446 -69.78 35.63 -36.39
CA ARG A 446 -69.27 35.36 -35.03
C ARG A 446 -68.66 33.96 -34.91
N ILE A 447 -69.29 32.94 -35.50
CA ILE A 447 -68.78 31.58 -35.51
C ILE A 447 -67.42 31.52 -36.22
N SER A 448 -67.27 32.18 -37.36
CA SER A 448 -65.98 32.26 -38.09
C SER A 448 -64.90 32.91 -37.22
N SER A 449 -65.19 34.07 -36.62
CA SER A 449 -64.23 34.77 -35.76
C SER A 449 -63.77 33.94 -34.56
N LYS A 450 -64.68 33.11 -33.98
CA LYS A 450 -64.33 32.22 -32.88
C LYS A 450 -63.48 31.03 -33.32
N ARG A 451 -63.68 30.51 -34.54
CA ARG A 451 -62.80 29.47 -35.10
C ARG A 451 -61.38 29.99 -35.33
N ASP A 452 -61.24 31.22 -35.80
CA ASP A 452 -59.92 31.85 -36.01
C ASP A 452 -59.20 32.06 -34.67
N GLU A 453 -59.93 32.45 -33.62
CA GLU A 453 -59.41 32.62 -32.26
C GLU A 453 -58.96 31.28 -31.63
N ILE A 454 -59.70 30.19 -31.84
CA ILE A 454 -59.31 28.84 -31.42
C ILE A 454 -58.02 28.41 -32.12
N SER A 455 -57.92 28.60 -33.44
CA SER A 455 -56.71 28.28 -34.21
C SER A 455 -55.49 29.05 -33.71
N ALA A 456 -55.65 30.34 -33.37
CA ALA A 456 -54.58 31.15 -32.79
C ALA A 456 -54.14 30.63 -31.40
N LEU A 457 -55.09 30.26 -30.54
CA LEU A 457 -54.81 29.69 -29.22
C LEU A 457 -54.12 28.31 -29.31
N GLU A 458 -54.51 27.46 -30.25
CA GLU A 458 -53.84 26.18 -30.51
C GLU A 458 -52.38 26.38 -30.96
N THR A 459 -52.15 27.42 -31.76
CA THR A 459 -50.80 27.78 -32.21
C THR A 459 -49.93 28.29 -31.05
N GLN A 460 -50.53 29.07 -30.14
CA GLN A 460 -49.87 29.54 -28.91
C GLN A 460 -49.59 28.40 -27.93
N LEU A 461 -50.52 27.44 -27.79
CA LEU A 461 -50.33 26.23 -26.98
C LEU A 461 -49.16 25.38 -27.48
N ARG A 462 -49.01 25.22 -28.81
CA ARG A 462 -47.85 24.53 -29.39
C ARG A 462 -46.54 25.27 -29.17
N ALA A 463 -46.55 26.60 -29.23
CA ALA A 463 -45.36 27.41 -28.96
C ALA A 463 -44.95 27.31 -27.47
N LEU A 464 -45.91 27.40 -26.55
CA LEU A 464 -45.68 27.23 -25.11
C LEU A 464 -45.21 25.82 -24.74
N ALA A 465 -45.73 24.78 -25.40
CA ALA A 465 -45.25 23.40 -25.20
C ALA A 465 -43.79 23.21 -25.64
N ASN A 466 -43.34 23.96 -26.65
CA ASN A 466 -41.94 23.97 -27.07
C ASN A 466 -41.04 24.79 -26.11
N ASP A 467 -41.54 25.91 -25.58
CA ASP A 467 -40.80 26.76 -24.63
C ASP A 467 -40.70 26.15 -23.21
N LEU A 468 -41.68 25.34 -22.79
CA LEU A 468 -41.70 24.67 -21.48
C LEU A 468 -40.81 23.42 -21.39
N GLY A 469 -40.08 23.06 -22.46
CA GLY A 469 -39.16 21.93 -22.41
C GLY A 469 -39.83 20.57 -22.13
N GLN A 470 -41.14 20.41 -22.32
CA GLN A 470 -41.81 19.10 -22.22
C GLN A 470 -41.43 18.15 -23.38
N ASN A 471 -40.66 18.65 -24.34
CA ASN A 471 -39.90 17.85 -25.31
C ASN A 471 -38.38 17.99 -25.08
N SER A 472 -37.90 18.08 -23.85
CA SER A 472 -36.47 17.91 -23.54
C SER A 472 -36.11 16.43 -23.71
N SER A 473 -35.92 16.01 -24.95
CA SER A 473 -35.34 14.72 -25.33
C SER A 473 -33.85 14.59 -24.97
N GLU A 474 -33.32 15.44 -24.08
CA GLU A 474 -31.89 15.47 -23.75
C GLU A 474 -31.48 14.49 -22.66
N ASP A 475 -32.41 13.94 -21.87
CA ASP A 475 -32.15 12.89 -20.87
C ASP A 475 -32.70 11.50 -21.25
N ALA A 476 -33.20 11.33 -22.48
CA ALA A 476 -33.62 10.01 -22.96
C ALA A 476 -32.36 9.17 -23.26
N ARG A 477 -31.97 8.31 -22.32
CA ARG A 477 -30.97 7.25 -22.57
C ARG A 477 -31.30 6.54 -23.88
N GLU A 478 -30.34 6.48 -24.79
CA GLU A 478 -30.52 5.78 -26.06
C GLU A 478 -31.00 4.35 -25.80
N LYS A 479 -32.09 3.95 -26.46
CA LYS A 479 -32.62 2.60 -26.34
C LYS A 479 -31.53 1.62 -26.80
N PRO A 480 -31.25 0.57 -26.00
CA PRO A 480 -30.22 -0.39 -26.38
C PRO A 480 -30.66 -1.12 -27.65
N GLN A 481 -29.70 -1.53 -28.46
CA GLN A 481 -30.01 -2.47 -29.54
C GLN A 481 -30.35 -3.82 -28.91
N TYR A 482 -31.58 -4.30 -29.09
CA TYR A 482 -32.06 -5.57 -28.56
C TYR A 482 -32.81 -6.38 -29.64
N THR A 483 -32.90 -7.68 -29.43
CA THR A 483 -33.79 -8.59 -30.16
C THR A 483 -34.88 -9.06 -29.21
N GLU A 484 -36.13 -8.96 -29.63
CA GLU A 484 -37.28 -9.42 -28.83
C GLU A 484 -37.25 -10.95 -28.67
N GLY A 485 -37.55 -11.42 -27.46
CA GLY A 485 -37.49 -12.81 -27.03
C GLY A 485 -36.27 -13.16 -26.16
N ALA A 486 -36.50 -14.04 -25.19
CA ALA A 486 -35.49 -14.62 -24.32
C ALA A 486 -35.62 -16.15 -24.38
N HIS A 487 -35.10 -16.75 -25.45
CA HIS A 487 -35.36 -18.16 -25.81
C HIS A 487 -35.07 -19.18 -24.71
N HIS A 488 -34.26 -18.81 -23.73
CA HIS A 488 -33.73 -19.72 -22.73
C HIS A 488 -34.08 -19.36 -21.30
N ILE A 489 -34.82 -18.27 -21.13
CA ILE A 489 -35.45 -17.96 -19.86
C ILE A 489 -36.85 -18.53 -19.89
N ARG A 490 -37.19 -19.32 -18.86
CA ARG A 490 -38.56 -19.76 -18.60
C ARG A 490 -38.81 -19.67 -17.11
N PHE A 491 -39.85 -18.95 -16.71
CA PHE A 491 -40.29 -18.92 -15.32
C PHE A 491 -40.82 -20.30 -14.93
N THR A 492 -40.08 -21.00 -14.07
CA THR A 492 -40.51 -22.28 -13.52
C THR A 492 -41.61 -22.08 -12.47
N ASP A 493 -42.33 -23.13 -12.11
CA ASP A 493 -43.36 -23.03 -11.07
C ASP A 493 -42.75 -22.72 -9.69
N GLU A 494 -41.50 -23.14 -9.45
CA GLU A 494 -40.72 -22.73 -8.27
C GLU A 494 -40.42 -21.22 -8.28
N ASP A 495 -40.08 -20.63 -9.43
CA ASP A 495 -39.83 -19.20 -9.54
C ASP A 495 -41.10 -18.40 -9.27
N LYS A 496 -42.23 -18.84 -9.86
CA LYS A 496 -43.54 -18.23 -9.66
C LYS A 496 -43.97 -18.27 -8.19
N SER A 497 -43.67 -19.37 -7.48
CA SER A 497 -44.02 -19.50 -6.06
C SER A 497 -43.32 -18.49 -5.14
N LYS A 498 -42.23 -17.85 -5.60
CA LYS A 498 -41.47 -16.83 -4.86
C LYS A 498 -42.00 -15.42 -5.07
N ILE A 499 -42.96 -15.22 -5.98
CA ILE A 499 -43.50 -13.91 -6.36
C ILE A 499 -44.82 -13.69 -5.63
N GLY A 500 -44.90 -12.66 -4.80
CA GLY A 500 -46.15 -12.26 -4.11
C GLY A 500 -47.11 -11.45 -4.99
N ASP A 501 -48.32 -11.20 -4.48
CA ASP A 501 -49.44 -10.60 -5.22
C ASP A 501 -49.18 -9.18 -5.79
N ASP A 502 -48.25 -8.42 -5.18
CA ASP A 502 -47.83 -7.06 -5.61
C ASP A 502 -46.37 -7.01 -6.11
N GLN A 503 -45.82 -8.17 -6.47
CA GLN A 503 -44.43 -8.30 -6.91
C GLN A 503 -44.35 -8.70 -8.38
N THR A 504 -43.23 -8.34 -8.99
CA THR A 504 -42.80 -8.86 -10.29
C THR A 504 -41.40 -9.45 -10.13
N ALA A 505 -40.95 -10.22 -11.11
CA ALA A 505 -39.62 -10.78 -11.09
C ALA A 505 -38.89 -10.54 -12.41
N ILE A 506 -37.60 -10.26 -12.30
CA ILE A 506 -36.70 -10.10 -13.43
C ILE A 506 -35.66 -11.22 -13.37
N ILE A 507 -35.58 -12.00 -14.44
CA ILE A 507 -34.49 -12.95 -14.66
C ILE A 507 -33.51 -12.33 -15.63
N ILE A 508 -32.22 -12.37 -15.29
CA ILE A 508 -31.13 -12.01 -16.20
C ILE A 508 -30.27 -13.26 -16.39
N MET A 509 -30.16 -13.74 -17.63
CA MET A 509 -29.34 -14.88 -18.00
C MET A 509 -28.14 -14.42 -18.83
N PHE A 510 -26.94 -14.66 -18.33
CA PHE A 510 -25.71 -14.42 -19.09
C PHE A 510 -25.41 -15.66 -19.93
N ARG A 511 -25.39 -15.45 -21.25
CA ARG A 511 -25.27 -16.48 -22.27
C ARG A 511 -23.82 -16.69 -22.64
N ASP A 512 -23.38 -15.88 -23.59
CA ASP A 512 -22.11 -16.01 -24.25
C ASP A 512 -21.29 -14.77 -23.93
N PHE A 513 -19.98 -14.95 -23.83
CA PHE A 513 -19.06 -13.85 -23.68
C PHE A 513 -17.87 -14.05 -24.59
N LYS A 514 -17.28 -12.94 -25.02
CA LYS A 514 -16.05 -12.96 -25.80
C LYS A 514 -15.08 -11.97 -25.23
N LEU A 515 -13.99 -12.47 -24.65
CA LEU A 515 -12.92 -11.65 -24.10
C LEU A 515 -11.80 -11.45 -25.11
N SER A 516 -11.10 -10.33 -24.98
CA SER A 516 -9.92 -10.03 -25.78
C SER A 516 -8.76 -11.00 -25.42
N PRO A 517 -7.98 -11.48 -26.39
CA PRO A 517 -6.82 -12.34 -26.11
C PRO A 517 -5.80 -11.69 -25.15
N SER A 518 -5.68 -10.36 -25.21
CA SER A 518 -4.87 -9.56 -24.28
C SER A 518 -5.33 -9.64 -22.83
N PHE A 519 -6.63 -9.86 -22.59
CA PHE A 519 -7.19 -9.99 -21.24
C PHE A 519 -7.00 -11.40 -20.66
N ILE A 520 -7.21 -12.43 -21.48
CA ILE A 520 -7.07 -13.84 -21.05
C ILE A 520 -5.65 -14.11 -20.54
N GLY A 521 -4.63 -13.68 -21.28
CA GLY A 521 -3.24 -13.86 -20.89
C GLY A 521 -2.81 -15.34 -20.83
N LYS A 522 -1.65 -15.63 -20.23
CA LYS A 522 -1.05 -16.98 -20.21
C LYS A 522 -1.23 -17.76 -18.91
N LYS A 523 -1.60 -17.08 -17.82
CA LYS A 523 -1.73 -17.71 -16.51
C LYS A 523 -3.19 -18.12 -16.27
N PRO A 524 -3.45 -19.31 -15.69
CA PRO A 524 -4.80 -19.75 -15.39
C PRO A 524 -5.50 -18.74 -14.46
N SER A 525 -6.82 -18.62 -14.64
CA SER A 525 -7.70 -17.77 -13.84
C SER A 525 -9.14 -18.14 -14.12
N GLN A 526 -10.04 -17.84 -13.20
CA GLN A 526 -11.48 -17.92 -13.42
C GLN A 526 -12.09 -16.52 -13.48
N ILE A 527 -13.22 -16.39 -14.17
CA ILE A 527 -13.99 -15.15 -14.22
C ILE A 527 -15.43 -15.40 -13.77
N PHE A 528 -16.06 -14.35 -13.25
CA PHE A 528 -17.48 -14.33 -12.89
C PHE A 528 -17.99 -12.90 -12.98
N LEU A 529 -19.31 -12.74 -13.06
CA LEU A 529 -19.97 -11.45 -13.07
C LEU A 529 -20.60 -11.18 -11.71
N VAL A 530 -20.48 -9.95 -11.22
CA VAL A 530 -21.21 -9.41 -10.08
C VAL A 530 -22.27 -8.46 -10.62
N VAL A 531 -23.51 -8.62 -10.17
CA VAL A 531 -24.66 -7.83 -10.62
C VAL A 531 -25.29 -7.15 -9.41
N ASP A 532 -25.39 -5.82 -9.46
CA ASP A 532 -26.09 -5.04 -8.45
C ASP A 532 -27.40 -4.52 -9.04
N PHE A 533 -28.52 -4.80 -8.37
CA PHE A 533 -29.84 -4.46 -8.86
C PHE A 533 -30.73 -3.93 -7.74
N LEU A 534 -31.17 -2.67 -7.86
CA LEU A 534 -32.05 -2.02 -6.88
C LEU A 534 -31.53 -2.17 -5.44
N GLU A 535 -32.38 -2.61 -4.50
CA GLU A 535 -32.06 -2.86 -3.09
C GLU A 535 -31.65 -4.32 -2.82
N HIS A 536 -31.45 -5.14 -3.86
CA HIS A 536 -30.98 -6.50 -3.68
C HIS A 536 -29.50 -6.53 -3.29
N LYS A 537 -29.11 -7.55 -2.52
CA LYS A 537 -27.69 -7.86 -2.31
C LYS A 537 -27.06 -8.24 -3.64
N SER A 538 -25.82 -7.81 -3.87
CA SER A 538 -25.00 -8.17 -5.03
C SER A 538 -25.05 -9.68 -5.28
N MET A 539 -25.39 -10.07 -6.51
CA MET A 539 -25.47 -11.48 -6.91
C MET A 539 -24.34 -11.82 -7.88
N THR A 540 -23.80 -13.03 -7.77
CA THR A 540 -22.67 -13.48 -8.59
C THR A 540 -23.05 -14.65 -9.49
N THR A 541 -22.54 -14.67 -10.72
CA THR A 541 -22.64 -15.85 -11.58
C THR A 541 -21.69 -16.97 -11.13
N LYS A 542 -21.83 -18.16 -11.73
CA LYS A 542 -20.81 -19.22 -11.58
C LYS A 542 -19.44 -18.77 -12.14
N PHE A 543 -18.39 -19.38 -11.59
CA PHE A 543 -17.02 -19.20 -12.06
C PHE A 543 -16.81 -20.03 -13.34
N VAL A 544 -16.26 -19.40 -14.38
CA VAL A 544 -15.98 -20.05 -15.67
C VAL A 544 -14.54 -19.78 -16.13
N ASP A 545 -13.99 -20.62 -16.99
CA ASP A 545 -12.70 -20.34 -17.62
C ASP A 545 -12.88 -19.20 -18.64
N PRO A 546 -11.97 -18.20 -18.69
CA PRO A 546 -12.01 -17.15 -19.71
C PRO A 546 -12.05 -17.63 -21.16
N ASN A 547 -11.74 -18.91 -21.43
CA ASN A 547 -11.80 -19.54 -22.74
C ASN A 547 -13.11 -20.30 -23.04
N ASP A 548 -14.01 -20.48 -22.07
CA ASP A 548 -15.22 -21.32 -22.23
C ASP A 548 -16.33 -20.65 -23.09
N GLU A 549 -16.16 -19.37 -23.46
CA GLU A 549 -17.06 -18.54 -24.27
C GLU A 549 -18.52 -18.42 -23.77
N SER A 550 -18.90 -19.11 -22.69
CA SER A 550 -20.26 -19.12 -22.15
C SER A 550 -20.28 -19.05 -20.62
N PHE A 551 -21.15 -18.17 -20.10
CA PHE A 551 -21.47 -18.14 -18.68
C PHE A 551 -22.57 -19.12 -18.35
N ASP A 552 -23.61 -19.28 -19.19
CA ASP A 552 -24.81 -20.10 -18.93
C ASP A 552 -25.27 -20.06 -17.46
N SER A 553 -25.50 -18.84 -16.96
CA SER A 553 -25.85 -18.56 -15.56
C SER A 553 -27.01 -17.58 -15.50
N SER A 554 -28.05 -17.90 -14.73
CA SER A 554 -29.19 -17.02 -14.48
C SER A 554 -29.16 -16.42 -13.08
N ILE A 555 -29.66 -15.20 -12.96
CA ILE A 555 -29.85 -14.47 -11.71
C ILE A 555 -31.32 -14.03 -11.66
N PHE A 556 -31.97 -14.26 -10.52
CA PHE A 556 -33.40 -14.04 -10.31
C PHE A 556 -33.63 -12.97 -9.23
N PHE A 557 -34.32 -11.89 -9.60
CA PHE A 557 -34.65 -10.78 -8.70
C PHE A 557 -36.18 -10.69 -8.54
N VAL A 558 -36.67 -10.62 -7.30
CA VAL A 558 -38.09 -10.38 -6.99
C VAL A 558 -38.25 -8.96 -6.46
N CYS A 559 -38.98 -8.12 -7.18
CA CYS A 559 -39.15 -6.71 -6.89
C CYS A 559 -40.61 -6.36 -6.64
N LYS A 560 -40.88 -5.29 -5.89
CA LYS A 560 -42.23 -4.69 -5.88
C LYS A 560 -42.54 -4.11 -7.25
N ASN A 561 -43.73 -4.37 -7.77
CA ASN A 561 -44.17 -3.82 -9.04
C ASN A 561 -44.77 -2.42 -8.84
N ASP A 562 -43.91 -1.45 -8.54
CA ASP A 562 -44.31 -0.08 -8.19
C ASP A 562 -43.62 0.99 -9.06
N PHE A 563 -43.92 2.26 -8.77
CA PHE A 563 -43.34 3.40 -9.48
C PHE A 563 -41.82 3.54 -9.27
N ILE A 564 -41.26 2.94 -8.21
CA ILE A 564 -39.81 2.99 -7.92
C ILE A 564 -39.08 2.08 -8.89
N LEU A 565 -39.56 0.85 -9.10
CA LEU A 565 -39.00 -0.05 -10.11
C LEU A 565 -39.05 0.58 -11.50
N ARG A 566 -40.19 1.18 -11.86
CA ARG A 566 -40.36 1.88 -13.15
C ARG A 566 -39.37 3.04 -13.30
N ALA A 567 -39.27 3.90 -12.28
CA ALA A 567 -38.34 5.03 -12.30
C ALA A 567 -36.87 4.59 -12.32
N TYR A 568 -36.53 3.47 -11.67
CA TYR A 568 -35.20 2.88 -11.74
C TYR A 568 -34.87 2.43 -13.17
N LEU A 569 -35.76 1.70 -13.83
CA LEU A 569 -35.55 1.24 -15.21
C LEU A 569 -35.47 2.39 -16.22
N GLU A 570 -36.18 3.49 -15.96
CA GLU A 570 -36.18 4.69 -16.81
C GLU A 570 -34.90 5.52 -16.65
N LYS A 571 -34.42 5.68 -15.41
CA LYS A 571 -33.32 6.62 -15.08
C LYS A 571 -31.96 5.95 -14.92
N SER A 572 -31.91 4.63 -14.80
CA SER A 572 -30.67 3.89 -14.48
C SER A 572 -30.53 2.61 -15.31
N ALA A 573 -29.37 1.97 -15.20
CA ALA A 573 -29.05 0.70 -15.84
C ALA A 573 -28.42 -0.19 -14.78
N VAL A 574 -28.48 -1.50 -15.01
CA VAL A 574 -27.97 -2.48 -14.05
C VAL A 574 -26.46 -2.55 -14.17
N PRO A 575 -25.69 -2.07 -13.18
CA PRO A 575 -24.24 -2.22 -13.20
C PRO A 575 -23.86 -3.69 -13.08
N VAL A 576 -22.90 -4.10 -13.91
CA VAL A 576 -22.34 -5.45 -13.93
C VAL A 576 -20.82 -5.36 -13.96
N GLN A 577 -20.18 -5.97 -12.97
CA GLN A 577 -18.73 -6.04 -12.87
C GLN A 577 -18.23 -7.40 -13.32
N LEU A 578 -17.23 -7.41 -14.19
CA LEU A 578 -16.44 -8.59 -14.52
C LEU A 578 -15.31 -8.72 -13.51
N CYS A 579 -15.37 -9.75 -12.68
CA CYS A 579 -14.32 -10.06 -11.71
C CYS A 579 -13.46 -11.21 -12.23
N ARG A 580 -12.18 -11.17 -11.86
CA ARG A 580 -11.21 -12.22 -12.15
C ARG A 580 -10.65 -12.77 -10.85
N SER A 581 -10.70 -14.09 -10.70
CA SER A 581 -10.08 -14.82 -9.59
C SER A 581 -8.78 -15.49 -10.07
N ARG A 582 -7.67 -15.24 -9.37
CA ARG A 582 -6.39 -15.92 -9.56
C ARG A 582 -5.72 -16.11 -8.21
N ASP A 583 -5.24 -17.33 -7.95
CA ASP A 583 -4.50 -17.67 -6.72
C ASP A 583 -5.23 -17.20 -5.45
N ASP A 584 -6.56 -17.40 -5.41
CA ASP A 584 -7.49 -16.96 -4.35
C ASP A 584 -7.58 -15.44 -4.12
N GLN A 585 -7.06 -14.63 -5.04
CA GLN A 585 -7.27 -13.18 -5.08
C GLN A 585 -8.31 -12.82 -6.15
N VAL A 586 -9.33 -12.05 -5.75
CA VAL A 586 -10.36 -11.50 -6.64
C VAL A 586 -10.01 -10.06 -6.98
N THR A 587 -9.96 -9.75 -8.26
CA THR A 587 -9.73 -8.40 -8.78
C THR A 587 -10.85 -8.01 -9.74
N GLU A 588 -11.34 -6.78 -9.64
CA GLU A 588 -12.20 -6.20 -10.67
C GLU A 588 -11.41 -6.02 -11.96
N ALA A 589 -11.99 -6.49 -13.07
CA ALA A 589 -11.30 -6.61 -14.35
C ALA A 589 -12.00 -5.82 -15.47
N GLY A 590 -13.27 -5.47 -15.27
CA GLY A 590 -14.01 -4.52 -16.07
C GLY A 590 -15.44 -4.34 -15.58
N GLN A 591 -16.15 -3.40 -16.18
CA GLN A 591 -17.52 -3.04 -15.85
C GLN A 591 -18.34 -2.82 -17.12
N THR A 592 -19.64 -3.03 -17.01
CA THR A 592 -20.64 -2.74 -18.04
C THR A 592 -21.97 -2.39 -17.38
N GLU A 593 -22.91 -1.85 -18.16
CA GLU A 593 -24.25 -1.51 -17.71
C GLU A 593 -25.27 -2.21 -18.60
N LEU A 594 -26.22 -2.94 -18.01
CA LEU A 594 -27.33 -3.56 -18.73
C LEU A 594 -28.51 -2.60 -18.74
N ASN A 595 -28.89 -2.16 -19.93
CA ASN A 595 -30.04 -1.30 -20.11
C ASN A 595 -31.32 -2.15 -20.24
N LEU A 596 -32.23 -2.00 -19.28
CA LEU A 596 -33.49 -2.74 -19.18
C LEU A 596 -34.70 -1.90 -19.63
N LEU A 597 -34.49 -0.77 -20.32
CA LEU A 597 -35.55 0.07 -20.89
C LEU A 597 -36.61 -0.69 -21.71
N PRO A 598 -36.31 -1.79 -22.45
CA PRO A 598 -37.35 -2.51 -23.20
C PRO A 598 -38.55 -2.96 -22.34
N PHE A 599 -38.35 -3.21 -21.03
CA PHE A 599 -39.45 -3.55 -20.12
C PHE A 599 -40.49 -2.42 -19.96
N LEU A 600 -40.10 -1.15 -20.15
CA LEU A 600 -41.02 -0.01 -20.12
C LEU A 600 -41.93 0.06 -21.36
N ASP A 601 -41.49 -0.54 -22.48
CA ASP A 601 -42.26 -0.64 -23.73
C ASP A 601 -43.12 -1.93 -23.78
N ASN A 602 -43.38 -2.56 -22.63
CA ASN A 602 -44.06 -3.87 -22.50
C ASN A 602 -43.35 -5.04 -23.21
N CYS A 603 -42.06 -4.92 -23.53
CA CYS A 603 -41.28 -6.04 -24.06
C CYS A 603 -40.85 -6.94 -22.90
N LEU A 604 -41.62 -8.00 -22.61
CA LEU A 604 -41.40 -8.86 -21.44
C LEU A 604 -40.15 -9.72 -21.53
N GLU A 605 -39.62 -9.95 -22.73
CA GLU A 605 -38.47 -10.83 -22.94
C GLU A 605 -37.61 -10.25 -24.06
N PHE A 606 -36.30 -10.14 -23.83
CA PHE A 606 -35.37 -9.68 -24.86
C PHE A 606 -33.95 -10.22 -24.66
N SER A 607 -33.14 -10.14 -25.71
CA SER A 607 -31.71 -10.38 -25.68
C SER A 607 -30.94 -9.16 -26.15
N SER A 608 -29.78 -8.90 -25.53
CA SER A 608 -28.87 -7.83 -25.93
C SER A 608 -27.41 -8.20 -25.69
N THR A 609 -26.51 -7.52 -26.39
CA THR A 609 -25.06 -7.71 -26.26
C THR A 609 -24.41 -6.39 -25.87
N VAL A 610 -23.67 -6.39 -24.75
CA VAL A 610 -22.99 -5.21 -24.23
C VAL A 610 -21.47 -5.41 -24.22
N LYS A 611 -20.73 -4.31 -24.36
CA LYS A 611 -19.26 -4.31 -24.24
C LYS A 611 -18.87 -4.13 -22.78
N ILE A 612 -17.82 -4.82 -22.36
CA ILE A 612 -17.22 -4.71 -21.03
C ILE A 612 -15.97 -3.84 -21.15
N TRP A 613 -15.85 -2.85 -20.28
CA TRP A 613 -14.79 -1.86 -20.30
C TRP A 613 -13.93 -1.98 -19.05
N ASN A 614 -12.61 -1.89 -19.16
CA ASN A 614 -11.76 -1.76 -17.98
C ASN A 614 -11.75 -0.31 -17.45
N GLU A 615 -11.12 -0.10 -16.29
CA GLU A 615 -10.93 1.22 -15.67
C GLU A 615 -10.26 2.25 -16.59
N THR A 616 -9.44 1.80 -17.56
CA THR A 616 -8.77 2.67 -18.53
C THR A 616 -9.63 3.04 -19.75
N GLY A 617 -10.90 2.63 -19.78
CA GLY A 617 -11.84 2.88 -20.89
C GLY A 617 -11.60 2.01 -22.13
N LYS A 618 -10.86 0.91 -22.03
CA LYS A 618 -10.63 -0.04 -23.12
C LYS A 618 -11.60 -1.21 -23.03
N ALA A 619 -12.18 -1.60 -24.16
CA ALA A 619 -13.05 -2.77 -24.24
C ALA A 619 -12.23 -4.05 -23.98
N VAL A 620 -12.52 -4.75 -22.89
CA VAL A 620 -11.90 -6.04 -22.55
C VAL A 620 -12.63 -7.22 -23.15
N GLY A 621 -13.90 -7.04 -23.51
CA GLY A 621 -14.72 -8.04 -24.16
C GLY A 621 -16.16 -7.59 -24.38
N LYS A 622 -17.04 -8.54 -24.66
CA LYS A 622 -18.49 -8.35 -24.75
C LYS A 622 -19.21 -9.53 -24.10
N VAL A 623 -20.40 -9.28 -23.58
CA VAL A 623 -21.29 -10.31 -23.02
C VAL A 623 -22.68 -10.17 -23.61
N THR A 624 -23.26 -11.30 -23.98
CA THR A 624 -24.64 -11.43 -24.43
C THR A 624 -25.48 -11.86 -23.22
N PHE A 625 -26.59 -11.17 -22.98
CA PHE A 625 -27.54 -11.52 -21.94
C PHE A 625 -28.95 -11.62 -22.51
N GLU A 626 -29.76 -12.44 -21.87
CA GLU A 626 -31.21 -12.48 -22.03
C GLU A 626 -31.83 -11.95 -20.75
N ALA A 627 -32.94 -11.21 -20.86
CA ALA A 627 -33.69 -10.73 -19.72
C ALA A 627 -35.18 -11.00 -19.92
N ALA A 628 -35.85 -11.43 -18.85
CA ALA A 628 -37.30 -11.67 -18.85
C ALA A 628 -37.95 -11.06 -17.62
N LEU A 629 -39.14 -10.47 -17.80
CA LEU A 629 -39.99 -9.89 -16.78
C LEU A 629 -41.25 -10.74 -16.62
N TYR A 630 -41.56 -11.15 -15.40
CA TYR A 630 -42.66 -12.07 -15.11
C TYR A 630 -44.04 -11.48 -15.42
N SER A 631 -44.27 -10.22 -15.01
CA SER A 631 -45.52 -9.51 -15.22
C SER A 631 -45.25 -8.08 -15.68
N PRO A 632 -46.08 -7.51 -16.59
CA PRO A 632 -45.93 -6.13 -17.03
C PRO A 632 -45.87 -5.15 -15.85
N LEU A 633 -45.07 -4.10 -16.02
CA LEU A 633 -44.98 -3.05 -15.02
C LEU A 633 -46.32 -2.32 -14.92
N GLN A 634 -46.77 -2.00 -13.70
CA GLN A 634 -48.02 -1.28 -13.51
C GLN A 634 -48.00 0.06 -14.29
N GLN A 635 -49.06 0.30 -15.06
CA GLN A 635 -49.31 1.58 -15.73
C GLN A 635 -50.03 2.49 -14.73
N GLN A 636 -49.59 3.75 -14.61
CA GLN A 636 -50.17 4.74 -13.71
C GLN A 636 -51.66 4.96 -13.96
#